data_AF-A0A2N5Z104-F1
#
_entry.id   AF-A0A2N5Z104-F1
#
_cell.length_a   1.000
_cell.length_b   1.000
_cell.length_c   1.000
_cell.angle_alpha   90.00
_cell.angle_beta   90.00
_cell.angle_gamma   90.00
#
_symmetry.space_group_name_H-M   'P 1'
#
loop_
_entity.id
_entity.type
_entity.pdbx_description
1 polymer ?
#
loop_
_entity_poly.entity_id
_entity_poly.type
_entity_poly.pdbx_seq_one_letter_code
_entity_poly.pdbx_strand_id
1 'polypeptide(L)'
;MLIEAIKQTELPIYIVLTMRSDFIGECSHYQELTSLINDSHYLIPQMTRENLKEAIVGPIAVGGGTISPRLLHQLLNDVGDNPDQLPILQHALMRTWEYWARHRKGDESLDVTHYEAIGRMEKALSEHANEAYDELKQEEKDICEHLFKTLTERGADNRGVRRPSKIQEICEISKASPEAVIAVVDVFRKPGRSFLSPSSEYKLDEDSIVDISHESLMRIWDKLKIWVEEEATAVQMYLRLSEAAALYQEGKTGLWRPPDLHLATTWKKKQQPTLTWAKRYNPAFERTMVYLETSEKEFREEEENKIRLQKRALRRSRIFAIVLGTAAIISLAFMVYAFVLQIEAKEQEQNAIKQTKIAERQRNLADKKSKEAEYQKEIANNKRIEAMKQKEEAEKQKSIAESQKKRAEDALNEAMRQKELAMQKTNEANEQRQLAEKSTKEALDQKAMAEKATEQAYNLRMLSISQSMAVKSLQVDQDPEQKALLAYQAYEFNDKYGGNKHNNDIYNGLYYSLKAFYGDDYNIMNGHEDAVRNIEFIPGSNRFYSAGSDGKILRWNLDERTETPVPVIEYNDVVRNMALSNSGNFMAIVRKSNTLDLYNAEQRGRGAEELGKHRKTITSIAFSPDDNFLISAGQDSLIKIWNVLDKSEDIFAKCEDKVQAIAIS
;
A
#
# COMPACT_ATOMS: atom_id res chain seq x y z
N MET A 1 -34.57 7.34 -11.87
CA MET A 1 -34.98 7.95 -13.15
C MET A 1 -34.51 7.13 -14.35
N LEU A 2 -33.19 6.92 -14.53
CA LEU A 2 -32.67 6.10 -15.65
C LEU A 2 -33.21 4.65 -15.65
N ILE A 3 -33.29 4.02 -14.47
CA ILE A 3 -33.82 2.65 -14.34
C ILE A 3 -35.31 2.58 -14.67
N GLU A 4 -36.10 3.58 -14.26
CA GLU A 4 -37.53 3.65 -14.62
C GLU A 4 -37.73 3.87 -16.12
N ALA A 5 -36.83 4.63 -16.76
CA ALA A 5 -36.87 4.86 -18.21
C ALA A 5 -36.61 3.59 -19.05
N ILE A 6 -35.83 2.62 -18.55
CA ILE A 6 -35.64 1.32 -19.21
C ILE A 6 -36.72 0.29 -18.85
N LYS A 7 -37.45 0.48 -17.75
CA LYS A 7 -38.55 -0.40 -17.32
C LYS A 7 -39.85 -0.11 -18.08
N GLN A 8 -40.09 1.13 -18.46
CA GLN A 8 -41.28 1.48 -19.26
C GLN A 8 -41.19 0.89 -20.68
N THR A 9 -42.33 0.50 -21.23
CA THR A 9 -42.42 -0.18 -22.53
C THR A 9 -43.12 0.65 -23.61
N GLU A 10 -43.48 1.90 -23.32
CA GLU A 10 -44.16 2.80 -24.27
C GLU A 10 -43.21 3.24 -25.39
N LEU A 11 -41.93 3.47 -25.06
CA LEU A 11 -40.87 3.83 -26.00
C LEU A 11 -39.64 2.94 -25.80
N PRO A 12 -38.98 2.44 -26.86
CA PRO A 12 -37.76 1.65 -26.73
C PRO A 12 -36.58 2.55 -26.35
N ILE A 13 -36.33 2.69 -25.04
CA ILE A 13 -35.22 3.48 -24.52
C ILE A 13 -34.07 2.54 -24.16
N TYR A 14 -32.92 2.73 -24.80
CA TYR A 14 -31.67 2.04 -24.48
C TYR A 14 -30.73 3.00 -23.78
N ILE A 15 -30.16 2.56 -22.64
CA ILE A 15 -29.21 3.36 -21.87
C ILE A 15 -27.86 2.64 -21.89
N VAL A 16 -26.83 3.32 -22.41
CA VAL A 16 -25.44 2.87 -22.33
C VAL A 16 -24.75 3.72 -21.28
N LEU A 17 -24.20 3.07 -20.25
CA LEU A 17 -23.46 3.71 -19.17
C LEU A 17 -21.99 3.31 -19.27
N THR A 18 -21.12 4.29 -19.43
CA THR A 18 -19.67 4.10 -19.29
C THR A 18 -19.24 4.52 -17.90
N MET A 19 -18.61 3.61 -17.16
CA MET A 19 -18.20 3.86 -15.79
C MET A 19 -16.77 3.35 -15.57
N ARG A 20 -15.95 4.11 -14.86
CA ARG A 20 -14.63 3.64 -14.44
C ARG A 20 -14.79 2.61 -13.32
N SER A 21 -13.88 1.64 -13.25
CA SER A 21 -13.98 0.51 -12.33
C SER A 21 -13.92 0.90 -10.85
N ASP A 22 -13.27 2.01 -10.51
CA ASP A 22 -13.19 2.56 -9.16
C ASP A 22 -14.54 3.02 -8.59
N PHE A 23 -15.52 3.33 -9.45
CA PHE A 23 -16.87 3.73 -9.02
C PHE A 23 -17.83 2.54 -8.79
N ILE A 24 -17.43 1.31 -9.14
CA ILE A 24 -18.28 0.12 -8.95
C ILE A 24 -18.65 -0.06 -7.47
N GLY A 25 -17.71 0.19 -6.54
CA GLY A 25 -17.96 0.10 -5.10
C GLY A 25 -19.04 1.06 -4.63
N GLU A 26 -18.99 2.31 -5.10
CA GLU A 26 -20.00 3.34 -4.77
C GLU A 26 -21.40 2.99 -5.30
N CYS A 27 -21.49 2.28 -6.43
CA CYS A 27 -22.75 1.80 -6.97
C CYS A 27 -23.44 0.72 -6.14
N SER A 28 -22.75 0.09 -5.17
CA SER A 28 -23.35 -0.91 -4.27
C SER A 28 -24.48 -0.36 -3.40
N HIS A 29 -24.52 0.95 -3.18
CA HIS A 29 -25.60 1.64 -2.47
C HIS A 29 -26.94 1.62 -3.23
N TYR A 30 -26.94 1.29 -4.53
CA TYR A 30 -28.11 1.33 -5.40
C TYR A 30 -28.46 -0.08 -5.91
N GLN A 31 -29.24 -0.82 -5.14
CA GLN A 31 -29.54 -2.25 -5.39
C GLN A 31 -30.00 -2.57 -6.83
N GLU A 32 -30.92 -1.79 -7.40
CA GLU A 32 -31.41 -2.01 -8.77
C GLU A 32 -30.32 -1.75 -9.83
N LEU A 33 -29.47 -0.73 -9.61
CA LEU A 33 -28.34 -0.43 -10.49
C LEU A 33 -27.29 -1.55 -10.41
N THR A 34 -27.02 -2.06 -9.21
CA THR A 34 -26.10 -3.18 -9.02
C THR A 34 -26.58 -4.44 -9.74
N SER A 35 -27.88 -4.76 -9.71
CA SER A 35 -28.44 -5.88 -10.47
C SER A 35 -28.21 -5.70 -11.97
N LEU A 36 -28.51 -4.52 -12.51
CA LEU A 36 -28.31 -4.22 -13.93
C LEU A 36 -26.84 -4.27 -14.37
N ILE A 37 -25.92 -3.81 -13.51
CA ILE A 37 -24.48 -3.94 -13.77
C ILE A 37 -24.09 -5.43 -13.85
N ASN A 38 -24.57 -6.26 -12.92
CA ASN A 38 -24.29 -7.70 -12.96
C ASN A 38 -24.87 -8.36 -14.22
N ASP A 39 -26.08 -7.99 -14.61
CA ASP A 39 -26.79 -8.57 -15.75
C ASP A 39 -26.27 -8.10 -17.13
N SER A 40 -25.60 -6.94 -17.20
CA SER A 40 -25.24 -6.30 -18.47
C SER A 40 -23.88 -5.58 -18.52
N HIS A 41 -22.90 -5.98 -17.69
CA HIS A 41 -21.57 -5.38 -17.76
C HIS A 41 -20.75 -5.91 -18.94
N TYR A 42 -20.20 -4.99 -19.73
CA TYR A 42 -19.16 -5.26 -20.71
C TYR A 42 -17.87 -4.60 -20.24
N LEU A 43 -16.89 -5.41 -19.84
CA LEU A 43 -15.57 -4.90 -19.51
C LEU A 43 -14.85 -4.53 -20.81
N ILE A 44 -14.66 -3.24 -21.04
CA ILE A 44 -13.90 -2.75 -22.19
C ILE A 44 -12.43 -3.12 -21.96
N PRO A 45 -11.82 -3.97 -22.81
CA PRO A 45 -10.41 -4.31 -22.67
C PRO A 45 -9.54 -3.07 -22.94
N GLN A 46 -8.29 -3.12 -22.50
CA GLN A 46 -7.32 -2.09 -22.86
C GLN A 46 -7.19 -1.99 -24.38
N MET A 47 -6.99 -0.76 -24.88
CA MET A 47 -6.84 -0.52 -26.31
C MET A 47 -5.62 -1.27 -26.86
N THR A 48 -5.81 -1.99 -27.96
CA THR A 48 -4.69 -2.56 -28.70
C THR A 48 -3.89 -1.46 -29.40
N ARG A 49 -2.68 -1.81 -29.86
CA ARG A 49 -1.85 -0.89 -30.65
C ARG A 49 -2.57 -0.41 -31.93
N GLU A 50 -3.35 -1.28 -32.55
CA GLU A 50 -4.20 -0.98 -33.70
C GLU A 50 -5.33 -0.02 -33.33
N ASN A 51 -6.01 -0.24 -32.19
CA ASN A 51 -7.04 0.70 -31.73
C ASN A 51 -6.46 2.08 -31.40
N LEU A 52 -5.27 2.14 -30.80
CA LEU A 52 -4.57 3.41 -30.56
C LEU A 52 -4.22 4.12 -31.85
N LYS A 53 -3.78 3.37 -32.87
CA LYS A 53 -3.53 3.92 -34.21
C LYS A 53 -4.80 4.54 -34.79
N GLU A 54 -5.93 3.85 -34.73
CA GLU A 54 -7.21 4.37 -35.22
C GLU A 54 -7.65 5.61 -34.44
N ALA A 55 -7.49 5.62 -33.12
CA ALA A 55 -7.82 6.75 -32.27
C ALA A 55 -6.94 7.99 -32.53
N ILE A 56 -5.70 7.81 -33.00
CA ILE A 56 -4.82 8.90 -33.41
C ILE A 56 -5.18 9.39 -34.82
N VAL A 57 -5.29 8.48 -35.79
CA VAL A 57 -5.43 8.80 -37.22
C VAL A 57 -6.84 9.31 -37.54
N GLY A 58 -7.88 8.73 -36.92
CA GLY A 58 -9.28 9.02 -37.22
C GLY A 58 -9.63 10.50 -37.06
N PRO A 59 -9.40 11.13 -35.90
CA PRO A 59 -9.68 12.55 -35.70
C PRO A 59 -8.91 13.48 -36.66
N ILE A 60 -7.65 13.14 -36.97
CA ILE A 60 -6.82 13.89 -37.93
C ILE A 60 -7.44 13.85 -39.33
N ALA A 61 -7.91 12.68 -39.78
CA ALA A 61 -8.55 12.50 -41.08
C ALA A 61 -9.89 13.26 -41.16
N VAL A 62 -10.71 13.21 -40.10
CA VAL A 62 -11.96 14.00 -40.02
C VAL A 62 -11.67 15.51 -40.08
N GLY A 63 -10.58 15.95 -39.46
CA GLY A 63 -10.09 17.33 -39.54
C GLY A 63 -9.47 17.73 -40.90
N GLY A 64 -9.45 16.83 -41.88
CA GLY A 64 -8.88 17.07 -43.21
C GLY A 64 -7.35 17.11 -43.24
N GLY A 65 -6.68 16.54 -42.23
CA GLY A 65 -5.22 16.41 -42.17
C GLY A 65 -4.74 14.99 -42.48
N THR A 66 -3.43 14.85 -42.66
CA THR A 66 -2.74 13.55 -42.75
C THR A 66 -1.62 13.50 -41.71
N ILE A 67 -1.23 12.30 -41.26
CA ILE A 67 -0.16 12.10 -40.28
C ILE A 67 0.99 11.30 -40.90
N SER A 68 2.23 11.70 -40.63
CA SER A 68 3.39 10.96 -41.12
C SER A 68 3.50 9.60 -40.42
N PRO A 69 3.89 8.51 -41.11
CA PRO A 69 4.08 7.20 -40.48
C PRO A 69 5.09 7.25 -39.33
N ARG A 70 6.14 8.07 -39.47
CA ARG A 70 7.17 8.26 -38.45
C ARG A 70 6.60 8.86 -37.16
N LEU A 71 5.78 9.90 -37.26
CA LEU A 71 5.13 10.50 -36.08
C LEU A 71 4.18 9.49 -35.42
N LEU A 72 3.39 8.76 -36.22
CA LEU A 72 2.49 7.74 -35.70
C LEU A 72 3.25 6.65 -34.92
N HIS A 73 4.36 6.14 -35.46
CA HIS A 73 5.20 5.17 -34.76
C HIS A 73 5.80 5.75 -33.46
N GLN A 74 6.23 7.01 -33.49
CA GLN A 74 6.75 7.68 -32.30
C GLN A 74 5.67 7.82 -31.21
N LEU A 75 4.47 8.28 -31.55
CA LEU A 75 3.35 8.42 -30.62
C LEU A 75 2.96 7.08 -29.99
N LEU A 76 2.86 6.01 -30.79
CA LEU A 76 2.55 4.67 -30.30
C LEU A 76 3.64 4.15 -29.33
N ASN A 77 4.91 4.49 -29.57
CA ASN A 77 6.01 4.10 -28.69
C ASN A 77 6.02 4.93 -27.39
N ASP A 78 5.75 6.24 -27.49
CA ASP A 78 5.74 7.15 -26.33
C ASP A 78 4.57 6.85 -25.37
N VAL A 79 3.43 6.37 -25.89
CA VAL A 79 2.29 5.91 -25.07
C VAL A 79 2.61 4.62 -24.32
N GLY A 80 3.26 3.67 -24.99
CA GLY A 80 3.54 2.33 -24.45
C GLY A 80 2.26 1.59 -24.02
N ASP A 81 2.40 0.72 -23.00
CA ASP A 81 1.29 -0.11 -22.49
C ASP A 81 0.64 0.46 -21.22
N ASN A 82 0.95 1.71 -20.84
CA ASN A 82 0.44 2.30 -19.61
C ASN A 82 -0.87 3.08 -19.88
N PRO A 83 -2.04 2.64 -19.38
CA PRO A 83 -3.33 3.29 -19.63
C PRO A 83 -3.39 4.73 -19.11
N ASP A 84 -2.55 5.08 -18.13
CA ASP A 84 -2.46 6.43 -17.59
C ASP A 84 -1.90 7.47 -18.59
N GLN A 85 -1.36 7.02 -19.72
CA GLN A 85 -0.79 7.85 -20.78
C GLN A 85 -1.84 8.39 -21.75
N LEU A 86 -3.06 7.87 -21.77
CA LEU A 86 -4.09 8.30 -22.73
C LEU A 86 -4.52 9.77 -22.60
N PRO A 87 -4.74 10.33 -21.39
CA PRO A 87 -5.03 11.76 -21.26
C PRO A 87 -3.86 12.65 -21.71
N ILE A 88 -2.63 12.16 -21.53
CA ILE A 88 -1.40 12.85 -21.92
C ILE A 88 -1.27 12.86 -23.44
N LEU A 89 -1.53 11.70 -24.07
CA LEU A 89 -1.59 11.55 -25.51
C LEU A 89 -2.64 12.48 -26.12
N GLN A 90 -3.86 12.50 -25.57
CA GLN A 90 -4.93 13.38 -26.04
C GLN A 90 -4.49 14.84 -26.01
N HIS A 91 -3.88 15.28 -24.90
CA HIS A 91 -3.39 16.65 -24.76
C HIS A 91 -2.26 16.96 -25.75
N ALA A 92 -1.30 16.05 -25.90
CA ALA A 92 -0.19 16.20 -26.83
C ALA A 92 -0.66 16.24 -28.29
N LEU A 93 -1.63 15.42 -28.68
CA LEU A 93 -2.24 15.42 -30.01
C LEU A 93 -2.97 16.73 -30.29
N MET A 94 -3.78 17.22 -29.34
CA MET A 94 -4.46 18.51 -29.45
C MET A 94 -3.44 19.64 -29.67
N ARG A 95 -2.37 19.68 -28.85
CA ARG A 95 -1.29 20.68 -28.97
C ARG A 95 -0.54 20.58 -30.29
N THR A 96 -0.22 19.36 -30.72
CA THR A 96 0.46 19.09 -31.99
C THR A 96 -0.40 19.57 -33.16
N TRP A 97 -1.71 19.30 -33.11
CA TRP A 97 -2.68 19.76 -34.10
C TRP A 97 -2.80 21.27 -34.14
N GLU A 98 -2.95 21.94 -32.99
CA GLU A 98 -3.02 23.41 -32.93
C GLU A 98 -1.76 24.07 -33.47
N TYR A 99 -0.58 23.54 -33.10
CA TYR A 99 0.70 24.03 -33.60
C TYR A 99 0.80 23.87 -35.12
N TRP A 100 0.51 22.67 -35.63
CA TRP A 100 0.49 22.40 -37.07
C TRP A 100 -0.52 23.25 -37.83
N ALA A 101 -1.76 23.37 -37.34
CA ALA A 101 -2.81 24.14 -38.00
C ALA A 101 -2.42 25.61 -38.16
N ARG A 102 -1.64 26.17 -37.23
CA ARG A 102 -1.14 27.56 -37.28
C ARG A 102 0.12 27.74 -38.13
N HIS A 103 0.98 26.72 -38.23
CA HIS A 103 2.32 26.85 -38.82
C HIS A 103 2.55 26.04 -40.11
N ARG A 104 1.60 25.17 -40.50
CA ARG A 104 1.73 24.32 -41.69
C ARG A 104 1.90 25.14 -42.97
N LYS A 105 2.73 24.66 -43.88
CA LYS A 105 2.91 25.24 -45.22
C LYS A 105 2.26 24.35 -46.28
N GLY A 106 1.17 24.82 -46.88
CA GLY A 106 0.45 24.05 -47.90
C GLY A 106 -0.23 22.81 -47.33
N ASP A 107 -0.09 21.68 -48.01
CA ASP A 107 -0.72 20.39 -47.64
C ASP A 107 0.22 19.46 -46.85
N GLU A 108 1.06 20.07 -46.00
CA GLU A 108 2.03 19.36 -45.17
C GLU A 108 1.33 18.45 -44.15
N SER A 109 1.75 17.18 -44.07
CA SER A 109 1.28 16.23 -43.06
C SER A 109 1.77 16.58 -41.65
N LEU A 110 1.00 16.19 -40.63
CA LEU A 110 1.41 16.22 -39.24
C LEU A 110 2.64 15.32 -39.04
N ASP A 111 3.81 15.93 -38.84
CA ASP A 111 5.09 15.22 -38.64
C ASP A 111 5.74 15.48 -37.27
N VAL A 112 6.82 14.74 -36.98
CA VAL A 112 7.59 14.74 -35.72
C VAL A 112 8.03 16.14 -35.29
N THR A 113 8.32 17.03 -36.22
CA THR A 113 8.71 18.42 -35.95
C THR A 113 7.65 19.17 -35.14
N HIS A 114 6.37 19.00 -35.47
CA HIS A 114 5.26 19.64 -34.75
C HIS A 114 5.09 19.06 -33.34
N TYR A 115 5.30 17.75 -33.21
CA TYR A 115 5.22 17.04 -31.93
C TYR A 115 6.40 17.40 -31.00
N GLU A 116 7.58 17.61 -31.55
CA GLU A 116 8.76 18.10 -30.82
C GLU A 116 8.62 19.58 -30.44
N ALA A 117 7.99 20.40 -31.28
CA ALA A 117 7.75 21.82 -30.99
C ALA A 117 6.85 22.03 -29.77
N ILE A 118 6.01 21.05 -29.42
CA ILE A 118 5.18 21.06 -28.22
C ILE A 118 5.81 20.28 -27.06
N GLY A 119 7.09 19.92 -27.13
CA GLY A 119 7.79 19.24 -26.05
C GLY A 119 7.47 17.74 -25.90
N ARG A 120 6.82 17.14 -26.91
CA ARG A 120 6.33 15.75 -26.93
C ARG A 120 5.37 15.44 -25.77
N MET A 121 4.90 14.20 -25.63
CA MET A 121 4.06 13.78 -24.50
C MET A 121 4.72 14.03 -23.13
N GLU A 122 6.05 13.99 -23.06
CA GLU A 122 6.81 14.20 -21.82
C GLU A 122 6.60 15.60 -21.24
N LYS A 123 6.62 16.65 -22.07
CA LYS A 123 6.60 18.05 -21.59
C LYS A 123 5.40 18.86 -22.03
N ALA A 124 4.67 18.47 -23.06
CA ALA A 124 3.57 19.26 -23.64
C ALA A 124 2.58 19.78 -22.61
N LEU A 125 2.20 18.91 -21.68
CA LEU A 125 1.22 19.25 -20.65
C LEU A 125 1.82 20.22 -19.61
N SER A 126 3.08 20.00 -19.20
CA SER A 126 3.80 20.88 -18.26
C SER A 126 4.06 22.26 -18.88
N GLU A 127 4.51 22.31 -20.13
CA GLU A 127 4.77 23.56 -20.87
C GLU A 127 3.49 24.36 -21.07
N HIS A 128 2.39 23.72 -21.45
CA HIS A 128 1.11 24.39 -21.59
C HIS A 128 0.55 24.93 -20.26
N ALA A 129 0.70 24.17 -19.17
CA ALA A 129 0.32 24.65 -17.84
C ALA A 129 1.21 25.82 -17.39
N ASN A 130 2.50 25.82 -17.74
CA ASN A 130 3.41 26.94 -17.50
C ASN A 130 3.02 28.19 -18.30
N GLU A 131 2.65 28.04 -19.58
CA GLU A 131 2.13 29.15 -20.39
C GLU A 131 0.89 29.79 -19.73
N ALA A 132 -0.05 28.97 -19.24
CA ALA A 132 -1.23 29.44 -18.52
C ALA A 132 -0.85 30.15 -17.21
N TYR A 133 0.11 29.59 -16.46
CA TYR A 133 0.63 30.21 -15.24
C TYR A 133 1.35 31.54 -15.50
N ASP A 134 2.10 31.65 -16.60
CA ASP A 134 2.87 32.83 -16.93
C ASP A 134 2.03 33.99 -17.47
N GLU A 135 0.81 33.73 -17.94
CA GLU A 135 -0.19 34.76 -18.24
C GLU A 135 -0.70 35.50 -16.99
N LEU A 136 -0.58 34.89 -15.81
CA LEU A 136 -1.06 35.47 -14.55
C LEU A 136 -0.15 36.60 -14.05
N LYS A 137 -0.75 37.61 -13.41
CA LYS A 137 -0.02 38.63 -12.65
C LYS A 137 0.58 38.03 -11.38
N GLN A 138 1.52 38.73 -10.76
CA GLN A 138 2.20 38.23 -9.55
C GLN A 138 1.23 37.89 -8.41
N GLU A 139 0.21 38.73 -8.17
CA GLU A 139 -0.82 38.47 -7.14
C GLU A 139 -1.72 37.26 -7.50
N GLU A 140 -2.00 37.07 -8.80
CA GLU A 140 -2.79 35.95 -9.33
C GLU A 140 -2.01 34.63 -9.29
N LYS A 141 -0.67 34.68 -9.41
CA LYS A 141 0.22 33.51 -9.29
C LYS A 141 0.18 32.91 -7.89
N ASP A 142 0.14 33.73 -6.85
CA ASP A 142 0.01 33.26 -5.47
C ASP A 142 -1.35 32.59 -5.25
N ILE A 143 -2.43 33.15 -5.82
CA ILE A 143 -3.77 32.53 -5.79
C ILE A 143 -3.77 31.19 -6.54
N CYS A 144 -3.10 31.13 -7.70
CA CYS A 144 -2.96 29.89 -8.48
C CYS A 144 -2.29 28.77 -7.69
N GLU A 145 -1.22 29.09 -6.95
CA GLU A 145 -0.56 28.10 -6.09
C GLU A 145 -1.53 27.55 -5.03
N HIS A 146 -2.25 28.44 -4.33
CA HIS A 146 -3.25 28.02 -3.32
C HIS A 146 -4.41 27.23 -3.94
N LEU A 147 -4.87 27.61 -5.12
CA LEU A 147 -5.91 26.91 -5.89
C LEU A 147 -5.48 25.47 -6.13
N PHE A 148 -4.32 25.25 -6.74
CA PHE A 148 -3.88 23.89 -7.07
C PHE A 148 -3.52 23.08 -5.82
N LYS A 149 -2.89 23.66 -4.79
CA LYS A 149 -2.69 22.99 -3.49
C LYS A 149 -4.01 22.58 -2.84
N THR A 150 -5.09 23.33 -3.08
CA THR A 150 -6.42 23.00 -2.55
C THR A 150 -7.08 21.87 -3.33
N LEU A 151 -6.95 21.86 -4.66
CA LEU A 151 -7.54 20.86 -5.55
C LEU A 151 -6.81 19.52 -5.57
N THR A 152 -5.64 19.42 -4.94
CA THR A 152 -4.81 18.20 -4.90
C THR A 152 -4.51 17.75 -3.49
N GLU A 153 -4.33 16.45 -3.31
CA GLU A 153 -3.90 15.85 -2.05
C GLU A 153 -2.91 14.71 -2.33
N ARG A 154 -2.07 14.38 -1.35
CA ARG A 154 -1.17 13.22 -1.43
C ARG A 154 -1.84 12.00 -0.81
N GLY A 155 -2.18 11.01 -1.63
CA GLY A 155 -2.79 9.75 -1.20
C GLY A 155 -1.83 8.82 -0.44
N ALA A 156 -2.39 7.77 0.15
CA ALA A 156 -1.65 6.77 0.93
C ALA A 156 -0.61 5.97 0.11
N ASP A 157 -0.81 5.86 -1.20
CA ASP A 157 0.07 5.21 -2.16
C ASP A 157 1.15 6.17 -2.72
N ASN A 158 1.29 7.34 -2.10
CA ASN A 158 2.21 8.39 -2.53
C ASN A 158 1.87 9.00 -3.90
N ARG A 159 0.68 8.74 -4.45
CA ARG A 159 0.18 9.37 -5.68
C ARG A 159 -0.68 10.59 -5.35
N GLY A 160 -0.67 11.56 -6.26
CA GLY A 160 -1.57 12.71 -6.17
C GLY A 160 -3.01 12.26 -6.40
N VAL A 161 -3.90 12.63 -5.50
CA VAL A 161 -5.35 12.39 -5.56
C VAL A 161 -6.05 13.74 -5.75
N ARG A 162 -7.16 13.74 -6.49
CA ARG A 162 -7.96 14.94 -6.71
C ARG A 162 -8.80 15.27 -5.48
N ARG A 163 -9.07 16.54 -5.29
CA ARG A 163 -9.97 17.03 -4.25
C ARG A 163 -10.84 18.17 -4.80
N PRO A 164 -11.96 17.84 -5.44
CA PRO A 164 -12.94 18.83 -5.87
C PRO A 164 -13.31 19.75 -4.70
N SER A 165 -13.22 21.06 -4.91
CA SER A 165 -13.41 22.06 -3.86
C SER A 165 -14.25 23.24 -4.35
N LYS A 166 -15.02 23.85 -3.44
CA LYS A 166 -15.81 25.04 -3.78
C LYS A 166 -14.94 26.28 -3.95
N ILE A 167 -15.35 27.21 -4.80
CA ILE A 167 -14.67 28.50 -4.97
C ILE A 167 -14.59 29.25 -3.64
N GLN A 168 -15.66 29.26 -2.84
CA GLN A 168 -15.66 29.89 -1.51
C GLN A 168 -14.54 29.35 -0.60
N GLU A 169 -14.34 28.03 -0.57
CA GLU A 169 -13.28 27.41 0.24
C GLU A 169 -11.88 27.84 -0.25
N ILE A 170 -11.68 27.89 -1.56
CA ILE A 170 -10.44 28.37 -2.17
C ILE A 170 -10.20 29.85 -1.83
N CYS A 171 -11.24 30.69 -1.83
CA CYS A 171 -11.16 32.10 -1.42
C CYS A 171 -10.71 32.25 0.04
N GLU A 172 -11.30 31.47 0.95
CA GLU A 172 -10.94 31.49 2.37
C GLU A 172 -9.49 31.02 2.62
N ILE A 173 -9.00 30.04 1.84
CA ILE A 173 -7.63 29.53 1.96
C ILE A 173 -6.62 30.52 1.38
N SER A 174 -6.88 31.07 0.19
CA SER A 174 -6.01 32.02 -0.50
C SER A 174 -6.11 33.45 0.02
N LYS A 175 -7.12 33.77 0.86
CA LYS A 175 -7.48 35.12 1.31
C LYS A 175 -7.73 36.09 0.15
N ALA A 176 -8.27 35.58 -0.95
CA ALA A 176 -8.58 36.34 -2.16
C ALA A 176 -10.10 36.52 -2.35
N SER A 177 -10.50 37.48 -3.18
CA SER A 177 -11.91 37.65 -3.52
C SER A 177 -12.38 36.58 -4.53
N PRO A 178 -13.68 36.24 -4.56
CA PRO A 178 -14.24 35.31 -5.54
C PRO A 178 -13.91 35.67 -6.98
N GLU A 179 -13.92 36.96 -7.33
CA GLU A 179 -13.61 37.44 -8.68
C GLU A 179 -12.17 37.14 -9.06
N ALA A 180 -11.23 37.30 -8.12
CA ALA A 180 -9.82 37.02 -8.36
C ALA A 180 -9.56 35.52 -8.53
N VAL A 181 -10.20 34.67 -7.72
CA VAL A 181 -10.11 33.20 -7.87
C VAL A 181 -10.73 32.74 -9.18
N ILE A 182 -11.92 33.23 -9.53
CA ILE A 182 -12.60 32.92 -10.80
C ILE A 182 -11.73 33.34 -11.99
N ALA A 183 -11.12 34.53 -11.95
CA ALA A 183 -10.22 34.99 -13.01
C ALA A 183 -9.02 34.05 -13.22
N VAL A 184 -8.42 33.53 -12.14
CA VAL A 184 -7.35 32.52 -12.22
C VAL A 184 -7.87 31.21 -12.80
N VAL A 185 -9.01 30.71 -12.30
CA VAL A 185 -9.63 29.47 -12.80
C VAL A 185 -9.92 29.58 -14.31
N ASP A 186 -10.46 30.72 -14.75
CA ASP A 186 -10.78 31.01 -16.15
C ASP A 186 -9.56 30.86 -17.07
N VAL A 187 -8.37 31.26 -16.63
CA VAL A 187 -7.12 31.12 -17.42
C VAL A 187 -6.79 29.66 -17.74
N PHE A 188 -7.06 28.74 -16.81
CA PHE A 188 -6.78 27.30 -16.95
C PHE A 188 -7.90 26.50 -17.64
N ARG A 189 -9.05 27.13 -17.90
CA ARG A 189 -10.21 26.51 -18.60
C ARG A 189 -10.61 27.19 -19.91
N LYS A 190 -9.82 28.16 -20.40
CA LYS A 190 -10.02 28.79 -21.73
C LYS A 190 -10.14 27.72 -22.83
N PRO A 191 -10.83 27.98 -23.97
CA PRO A 191 -10.81 27.04 -25.10
C PRO A 191 -9.39 26.62 -25.49
N GLY A 192 -9.16 25.31 -25.62
CA GLY A 192 -7.83 24.71 -25.80
C GLY A 192 -7.09 24.38 -24.50
N ARG A 193 -7.52 24.93 -23.35
CA ARG A 193 -7.04 24.61 -22.00
C ARG A 193 -8.16 23.90 -21.24
N SER A 194 -7.93 22.62 -20.94
CA SER A 194 -8.89 21.81 -20.17
C SER A 194 -8.21 21.26 -18.92
N PHE A 195 -7.49 22.12 -18.17
CA PHE A 195 -6.81 21.70 -16.95
C PHE A 195 -7.77 21.64 -15.76
N LEU A 196 -8.77 22.52 -15.74
CA LEU A 196 -9.78 22.60 -14.69
C LEU A 196 -11.19 22.35 -15.27
N SER A 197 -12.05 21.83 -14.42
CA SER A 197 -13.48 21.66 -14.62
C SER A 197 -14.25 22.52 -13.61
N PRO A 198 -15.46 23.01 -13.92
CA PRO A 198 -16.24 22.82 -15.14
C PRO A 198 -15.73 23.64 -16.33
N SER A 199 -16.18 23.31 -17.56
CA SER A 199 -15.72 23.98 -18.80
C SER A 199 -16.00 25.49 -18.79
N SER A 200 -15.26 26.26 -19.60
CA SER A 200 -15.39 27.72 -19.68
C SER A 200 -16.77 28.24 -20.10
N GLU A 201 -17.62 27.38 -20.67
CA GLU A 201 -19.01 27.72 -21.02
C GLU A 201 -19.88 27.95 -19.78
N TYR A 202 -19.53 27.35 -18.65
CA TYR A 202 -20.25 27.53 -17.39
C TYR A 202 -19.73 28.75 -16.64
N LYS A 203 -20.63 29.69 -16.36
CA LYS A 203 -20.31 30.84 -15.50
C LYS A 203 -20.14 30.35 -14.06
N LEU A 204 -19.01 30.71 -13.45
CA LEU A 204 -18.71 30.35 -12.07
C LEU A 204 -19.28 31.36 -11.09
N ASP A 205 -19.65 30.86 -9.92
CA ASP A 205 -20.05 31.60 -8.73
C ASP A 205 -19.35 31.02 -7.49
N GLU A 206 -19.62 31.58 -6.31
CA GLU A 206 -18.95 31.18 -5.05
C GLU A 206 -19.20 29.72 -4.66
N ASP A 207 -20.35 29.16 -5.03
CA ASP A 207 -20.77 27.79 -4.70
C ASP A 207 -20.31 26.76 -5.74
N SER A 208 -19.78 27.22 -6.87
CA SER A 208 -19.29 26.36 -7.94
C SER A 208 -18.13 25.47 -7.44
N ILE A 209 -18.18 24.18 -7.79
CA ILE A 209 -17.13 23.21 -7.47
C ILE A 209 -16.13 23.20 -8.62
N VAL A 210 -14.86 23.42 -8.30
CA VAL A 210 -13.75 23.34 -9.24
C VAL A 210 -12.96 22.06 -8.96
N ASP A 211 -12.51 21.40 -10.02
CA ASP A 211 -11.64 20.21 -9.93
C ASP A 211 -10.64 20.17 -11.09
N ILE A 212 -9.55 19.41 -10.91
CA ILE A 212 -8.59 19.12 -11.97
C ILE A 212 -9.17 18.07 -12.92
N SER A 213 -9.10 18.34 -14.23
CA SER A 213 -9.68 17.45 -15.24
C SER A 213 -9.06 16.05 -15.23
N HIS A 214 -7.75 15.92 -14.99
CA HIS A 214 -7.04 14.64 -14.94
C HIS A 214 -5.85 14.63 -13.96
N GLU A 215 -5.68 13.54 -13.20
CA GLU A 215 -4.54 13.32 -12.28
C GLU A 215 -3.18 13.32 -12.96
N SER A 216 -3.12 13.09 -14.27
CA SER A 216 -1.90 13.20 -15.06
C SER A 216 -1.23 14.58 -14.94
N LEU A 217 -2.01 15.65 -14.65
CA LEU A 217 -1.47 16.98 -14.39
C LEU A 217 -0.52 17.00 -13.19
N MET A 218 -0.88 16.31 -12.09
CA MET A 218 -0.03 16.20 -10.89
C MET A 218 1.27 15.45 -11.13
N ARG A 219 1.29 14.55 -12.13
CA ARG A 219 2.45 13.70 -12.45
C ARG A 219 3.41 14.31 -13.46
N ILE A 220 2.98 15.31 -14.22
CA ILE A 220 3.79 15.89 -15.31
C ILE A 220 4.13 17.34 -15.04
N TRP A 221 3.20 18.12 -14.49
CA TRP A 221 3.47 19.54 -14.28
C TRP A 221 4.40 19.76 -13.10
N ASP A 222 5.63 20.19 -13.40
CA ASP A 222 6.71 20.22 -12.41
C ASP A 222 6.44 21.20 -11.26
N LYS A 223 5.76 22.32 -11.53
CA LYS A 223 5.33 23.24 -10.46
C LYS A 223 4.32 22.57 -9.53
N LEU A 224 3.35 21.85 -10.09
CA LEU A 224 2.33 21.18 -9.29
C LEU A 224 2.92 20.05 -8.43
N LYS A 225 3.91 19.30 -8.93
CA LYS A 225 4.63 18.30 -8.12
C LYS A 225 5.24 18.93 -6.87
N ILE A 226 5.93 20.06 -7.04
CA ILE A 226 6.55 20.80 -5.93
C ILE A 226 5.47 21.29 -4.97
N TRP A 227 4.39 21.88 -5.48
CA TRP A 227 3.30 22.39 -4.65
C TRP A 227 2.60 21.28 -3.85
N VAL A 228 2.35 20.12 -4.45
CA VAL A 228 1.78 18.95 -3.77
C VAL A 228 2.71 18.47 -2.64
N GLU A 229 4.02 18.43 -2.88
CA GLU A 229 5.00 18.02 -1.87
C GLU A 229 5.14 19.03 -0.73
N GLU A 230 5.15 20.33 -1.05
CA GLU A 230 5.15 21.40 -0.05
C GLU A 230 3.88 21.37 0.81
N GLU A 231 2.71 21.17 0.20
CA GLU A 231 1.44 21.05 0.90
C GLU A 231 1.45 19.83 1.83
N ALA A 232 1.88 18.66 1.33
CA ALA A 232 2.00 17.46 2.15
C ALA A 232 2.91 17.67 3.38
N THR A 233 4.03 18.36 3.18
CA THR A 233 4.97 18.70 4.26
C THR A 233 4.34 19.67 5.28
N ALA A 234 3.59 20.67 4.80
CA ALA A 234 2.88 21.60 5.65
C ALA A 234 1.77 20.92 6.48
N VAL A 235 1.02 20.00 5.87
CA VAL A 235 0.00 19.18 6.54
C VAL A 235 0.63 18.29 7.60
N GLN A 236 1.74 17.61 7.29
CA GLN A 236 2.44 16.77 8.25
C GLN A 236 2.90 17.55 9.49
N MET A 237 3.43 18.77 9.30
CA MET A 237 3.79 19.65 10.42
C MET A 237 2.57 20.04 11.25
N TYR A 238 1.45 20.39 10.61
CA TYR A 238 0.20 20.72 11.30
C TYR A 238 -0.36 19.55 12.11
N LEU A 239 -0.39 18.34 11.53
CA LEU A 239 -0.86 17.14 12.23
C LEU A 239 0.00 16.84 13.47
N ARG A 240 1.33 16.95 13.35
CA ARG A 240 2.27 16.77 14.47
C ARG A 240 2.05 17.81 15.58
N LEU A 241 1.80 19.07 15.21
CA LEU A 241 1.45 20.13 16.16
C LEU A 241 0.11 19.87 16.85
N SER A 242 -0.91 19.43 16.10
CA SER A 242 -2.24 19.14 16.62
C SER A 242 -2.22 17.97 17.61
N GLU A 243 -1.46 16.92 17.30
CA GLU A 243 -1.24 15.77 18.19
C GLU A 243 -0.52 16.19 19.48
N ALA A 244 0.55 16.98 19.38
CA ALA A 244 1.25 17.50 20.55
C ALA A 244 0.36 18.37 21.43
N ALA A 245 -0.49 19.22 20.82
CA ALA A 245 -1.45 20.03 21.54
C ALA A 245 -2.51 19.16 22.27
N ALA A 246 -2.93 18.05 21.68
CA ALA A 246 -3.83 17.09 22.32
C ALA A 246 -3.17 16.41 23.53
N LEU A 247 -1.94 15.91 23.36
CA LEU A 247 -1.18 15.26 24.44
C LEU A 247 -0.85 16.20 25.60
N TYR A 248 -0.59 17.48 25.30
CA TYR A 248 -0.38 18.51 26.32
C TYR A 248 -1.66 18.78 27.13
N GLN A 249 -2.82 18.83 26.47
CA GLN A 249 -4.11 18.98 27.15
C GLN A 249 -4.42 17.78 28.08
N GLU A 250 -3.97 16.59 27.71
CA GLU A 250 -4.05 15.38 28.53
C GLU A 250 -2.97 15.30 29.64
N GLY A 251 -2.04 16.26 29.69
CA GLY A 251 -0.93 16.29 30.66
C GLY A 251 0.16 15.25 30.40
N LYS A 252 0.19 14.63 29.21
CA LYS A 252 1.15 13.58 28.84
C LYS A 252 2.46 14.13 28.30
N THR A 253 2.47 15.36 27.79
CA THR A 253 3.66 16.03 27.24
C THR A 253 3.77 17.47 27.72
N GLY A 254 4.97 18.04 27.68
CA GLY A 254 5.21 19.48 27.91
C GLY A 254 5.13 20.31 26.62
N LEU A 255 5.34 21.62 26.74
CA LEU A 255 5.38 22.54 25.60
C LEU A 255 6.61 22.29 24.70
N TRP A 256 6.50 22.62 23.41
CA TRP A 256 7.58 22.41 22.45
C TRP A 256 8.77 23.34 22.71
N ARG A 257 9.97 22.80 22.50
CA ARG A 257 11.27 23.49 22.64
C ARG A 257 12.06 23.40 21.33
N PRO A 258 13.11 24.22 21.13
CA PRO A 258 13.98 24.07 19.97
C PRO A 258 14.61 22.67 19.92
N PRO A 259 14.72 22.05 18.73
CA PRO A 259 14.53 22.65 17.40
C PRO A 259 13.08 22.67 16.89
N ASP A 260 12.18 21.84 17.43
CA ASP A 260 10.81 21.67 16.92
C ASP A 260 9.97 22.95 16.97
N LEU A 261 10.11 23.73 18.04
CA LEU A 261 9.47 25.04 18.16
C LEU A 261 9.92 26.01 17.04
N HIS A 262 11.19 25.97 16.66
CA HIS A 262 11.71 26.83 15.60
C HIS A 262 11.18 26.41 14.22
N LEU A 263 11.11 25.10 13.97
CA LEU A 263 10.50 24.56 12.75
C LEU A 263 9.02 24.94 12.67
N ALA A 264 8.26 24.79 13.75
CA ALA A 264 6.85 25.13 13.82
C ALA A 264 6.57 26.64 13.63
N THR A 265 7.37 27.50 14.26
CA THR A 265 7.22 28.96 14.11
C THR A 265 7.60 29.45 12.72
N THR A 266 8.65 28.87 12.12
CA THR A 266 9.04 29.14 10.73
C THR A 266 7.96 28.68 9.77
N TRP A 267 7.42 27.46 9.98
CA TRP A 267 6.29 26.94 9.24
C TRP A 267 5.05 27.83 9.34
N LYS A 268 4.63 28.24 10.55
CA LYS A 268 3.47 29.14 10.76
C LYS A 268 3.65 30.46 10.00
N LYS A 269 4.86 31.03 10.01
CA LYS A 269 5.18 32.27 9.29
C LYS A 269 5.17 32.09 7.76
N LYS A 270 5.70 30.98 7.25
CA LYS A 270 5.75 30.67 5.81
C LYS A 270 4.35 30.33 5.27
N GLN A 271 3.64 29.41 5.93
CA GLN A 271 2.39 28.84 5.42
C GLN A 271 1.16 29.70 5.74
N GLN A 272 1.18 30.48 6.82
CA GLN A 272 0.03 31.27 7.29
C GLN A 272 -1.32 30.52 7.25
N PRO A 273 -1.42 29.34 7.87
CA PRO A 273 -2.58 28.45 7.72
C PRO A 273 -3.87 29.13 8.18
N THR A 274 -4.95 28.93 7.42
CA THR A 274 -6.29 29.41 7.76
C THR A 274 -7.09 28.33 8.49
N LEU A 275 -8.18 28.72 9.18
CA LEU A 275 -9.06 27.77 9.85
C LEU A 275 -9.67 26.77 8.84
N THR A 276 -10.09 27.26 7.67
CA THR A 276 -10.66 26.46 6.59
C THR A 276 -9.64 25.46 6.03
N TRP A 277 -8.40 25.90 5.81
CA TRP A 277 -7.30 25.01 5.42
C TRP A 277 -7.08 23.90 6.47
N ALA A 278 -7.04 24.24 7.75
CA ALA A 278 -6.73 23.30 8.81
C ALA A 278 -7.84 22.26 9.05
N LYS A 279 -9.10 22.70 9.03
CA LYS A 279 -10.29 21.83 9.21
C LYS A 279 -10.34 20.69 8.20
N ARG A 280 -9.74 20.87 7.02
CA ARG A 280 -9.62 19.83 5.97
C ARG A 280 -8.84 18.59 6.42
N TYR A 281 -7.97 18.73 7.43
CA TYR A 281 -7.07 17.67 7.89
C TYR A 281 -7.30 17.33 9.37
N ASN A 282 -7.49 18.34 10.23
CA ASN A 282 -7.83 18.14 11.63
C ASN A 282 -8.60 19.36 12.18
N PRO A 283 -9.79 19.17 12.79
CA PRO A 283 -10.61 20.27 13.27
C PRO A 283 -10.03 21.07 14.45
N ALA A 284 -8.99 20.57 15.13
CA ALA A 284 -8.43 21.17 16.34
C ALA A 284 -7.50 22.38 16.10
N PHE A 285 -7.79 23.22 15.11
CA PHE A 285 -6.90 24.32 14.71
C PHE A 285 -6.65 25.33 15.81
N GLU A 286 -7.71 25.81 16.47
CA GLU A 286 -7.61 26.83 17.52
C GLU A 286 -6.75 26.36 18.69
N ARG A 287 -7.00 25.14 19.18
CA ARG A 287 -6.20 24.49 20.22
C ARG A 287 -4.73 24.40 19.81
N THR A 288 -4.48 24.00 18.57
CA THR A 288 -3.12 23.85 18.02
C THR A 288 -2.37 25.19 17.98
N MET A 289 -3.04 26.26 17.55
CA MET A 289 -2.43 27.59 17.50
C MET A 289 -2.16 28.15 18.90
N VAL A 290 -3.10 27.98 19.84
CA VAL A 290 -2.90 28.38 21.25
C VAL A 290 -1.72 27.63 21.87
N TYR A 291 -1.60 26.33 21.64
CA TYR A 291 -0.49 25.53 22.12
C TYR A 291 0.86 26.02 21.59
N LEU A 292 0.95 26.32 20.29
CA LEU A 292 2.17 26.84 19.68
C LEU A 292 2.54 28.23 20.20
N GLU A 293 1.57 29.12 20.37
CA GLU A 293 1.78 30.46 20.93
C GLU A 293 2.22 30.41 22.39
N THR A 294 1.62 29.51 23.17
CA THR A 294 2.01 29.28 24.57
C THR A 294 3.45 28.76 24.64
N SER A 295 3.81 27.79 23.79
CA SER A 295 5.18 27.25 23.70
C SER A 295 6.19 28.34 23.32
N GLU A 296 5.85 29.20 22.37
CA GLU A 296 6.71 30.31 21.95
C GLU A 296 6.89 31.35 23.05
N LYS A 297 5.81 31.73 23.73
CA LYS A 297 5.84 32.70 24.82
C LYS A 297 6.69 32.22 25.99
N GLU A 298 6.48 30.98 26.44
CA GLU A 298 7.24 30.40 27.56
C GLU A 298 8.74 30.32 27.24
N PHE A 299 9.08 29.92 26.01
CA PHE A 299 10.48 29.88 25.56
C PHE A 299 11.14 31.27 25.59
N ARG A 300 10.46 32.31 25.06
CA ARG A 300 10.98 33.69 25.09
C ARG A 300 11.17 34.19 26.52
N GLU A 301 10.20 33.94 27.40
CA GLU A 301 10.28 34.36 28.80
C GLU A 301 11.44 33.68 29.54
N GLU A 302 11.69 32.39 29.29
CA GLU A 302 12.85 31.69 29.83
C GLU A 302 14.18 32.24 29.30
N GLU A 303 14.26 32.54 28.00
CA GLU A 303 15.47 33.09 27.38
C GLU A 303 15.79 34.48 27.94
N GLU A 304 14.79 35.35 28.06
CA GLU A 304 14.92 36.64 28.72
C GLU A 304 15.35 36.50 30.19
N ASN A 305 14.80 35.52 30.91
CA ASN A 305 15.17 35.25 32.29
C ASN A 305 16.63 34.75 32.39
N LYS A 306 17.08 33.88 31.49
CA LYS A 306 18.50 33.45 31.41
C LYS A 306 19.42 34.63 31.16
N ILE A 307 19.10 35.50 30.21
CA ILE A 307 19.85 36.73 29.92
C ILE A 307 19.87 37.65 31.16
N ARG A 308 18.73 37.80 31.85
CA ARG A 308 18.61 38.61 33.07
C ARG A 308 19.46 38.04 34.21
N LEU A 309 19.49 36.73 34.38
CA LEU A 309 20.32 36.05 35.37
C LEU A 309 21.81 36.21 35.06
N GLN A 310 22.22 36.07 33.80
CA GLN A 310 23.60 36.32 33.37
C GLN A 310 24.03 37.77 33.65
N LYS A 311 23.18 38.76 33.34
CA LYS A 311 23.43 40.17 33.68
C LYS A 311 23.56 40.40 35.19
N ARG A 312 22.74 39.73 36.01
CA ARG A 312 22.83 39.80 37.48
C ARG A 312 24.10 39.16 38.01
N ALA A 313 24.51 38.00 37.48
CA ALA A 313 25.76 37.33 37.83
C ALA A 313 26.98 38.21 37.51
N LEU A 314 27.01 38.82 36.32
CA LEU A 314 28.06 39.77 35.93
C LEU A 314 28.12 41.00 36.84
N ARG A 315 26.96 41.57 37.23
CA ARG A 315 26.91 42.68 38.19
C ARG A 315 27.44 42.27 39.57
N ARG A 316 27.05 41.10 40.08
CA ARG A 316 27.56 40.56 41.36
C ARG A 316 29.08 40.36 41.30
N SER A 317 29.60 39.81 40.20
CA SER A 317 31.04 39.64 40.01
C SER A 317 31.80 40.97 39.99
N ARG A 318 31.25 42.02 39.38
CA ARG A 318 31.84 43.36 39.40
C ARG A 318 31.85 43.99 40.80
N ILE A 319 30.73 43.88 41.54
CA ILE A 319 30.63 44.39 42.92
C ILE A 319 31.63 43.65 43.82
N PHE A 320 31.72 42.32 43.70
CA PHE A 320 32.65 41.50 44.47
C PHE A 320 34.12 41.90 44.20
N ALA A 321 34.47 42.19 42.95
CA ALA A 321 35.81 42.69 42.59
C ALA A 321 36.12 44.07 43.19
N ILE A 322 35.15 44.99 43.22
CA ILE A 322 35.31 46.32 43.84
C ILE A 322 35.51 46.18 45.36
N VAL A 323 34.68 45.37 46.03
CA VAL A 323 34.78 45.14 47.48
C VAL A 323 36.14 44.54 47.85
N LEU A 324 36.61 43.53 47.12
CA LEU A 324 37.95 42.96 47.31
C LEU A 324 39.08 43.98 47.09
N GLY A 325 38.95 44.83 46.07
CA GLY A 325 39.90 45.93 45.83
C GLY A 325 39.96 46.91 47.00
N THR A 326 38.82 47.30 47.55
CA THR A 326 38.77 48.19 48.72
C THR A 326 39.30 47.54 50.00
N ALA A 327 38.99 46.25 50.23
CA ALA A 327 39.49 45.50 51.38
C ALA A 327 41.01 45.33 51.35
N ALA A 328 41.60 45.13 50.17
CA ALA A 328 43.05 45.06 50.01
C ALA A 328 43.74 46.38 50.38
N ILE A 329 43.18 47.52 49.98
CA ILE A 329 43.70 48.85 50.32
C ILE A 329 43.63 49.09 51.84
N ILE A 330 42.51 48.75 52.47
CA ILE A 330 42.32 48.88 53.92
C ILE A 330 43.31 47.96 54.68
N SER A 331 43.50 46.72 54.22
CA SER A 331 44.44 45.79 54.84
C SER A 331 45.88 46.27 54.73
N LEU A 332 46.26 46.94 53.64
CA LEU A 332 47.56 47.57 53.47
C LEU A 332 47.76 48.73 54.47
N ALA A 333 46.72 49.53 54.69
CA ALA A 333 46.75 50.61 55.69
C ALA A 333 46.89 50.08 57.12
N PHE A 334 46.18 49.00 57.48
CA PHE A 334 46.33 48.35 58.79
C PHE A 334 47.73 47.72 58.98
N MET A 335 48.34 47.18 57.93
CA MET A 335 49.70 46.66 57.99
C MET A 335 50.73 47.76 58.29
N VAL A 336 50.59 48.93 57.68
CA VAL A 336 51.44 50.09 57.97
C VAL A 336 51.22 50.57 59.41
N TYR A 337 49.98 50.59 59.90
CA TYR A 337 49.66 50.98 61.28
C TYR A 337 50.23 50.00 62.32
N ALA A 338 50.13 48.69 62.08
CA ALA A 338 50.69 47.67 62.96
C ALA A 338 52.22 47.76 63.10
N PHE A 339 52.91 48.20 62.04
CA PHE A 339 54.36 48.40 62.06
C PHE A 339 54.78 49.56 62.99
N VAL A 340 53.94 50.58 63.12
CA VAL A 340 54.17 51.70 64.05
C VAL A 340 54.00 51.25 65.51
N LEU A 341 52.96 50.47 65.82
CA LEU A 341 52.70 49.94 67.17
C LEU A 341 53.79 48.97 67.67
N GLN A 342 54.42 48.22 66.76
CA GLN A 342 55.49 47.29 67.12
C GLN A 342 56.78 47.99 67.60
N ILE A 343 56.94 49.28 67.28
CA ILE A 343 58.07 50.09 67.72
C ILE A 343 57.88 50.60 69.16
N GLU A 344 56.64 50.93 69.56
CA GLU A 344 56.31 51.35 70.94
C GLU A 344 56.30 50.17 71.95
N ALA A 345 55.88 48.98 71.53
CA ALA A 345 55.74 47.83 72.43
C ALA A 345 57.07 47.27 72.97
N LYS A 346 58.21 47.62 72.38
CA LYS A 346 59.54 47.19 72.86
C LYS A 346 60.05 47.98 74.07
N GLU A 347 59.39 49.06 74.48
CA GLU A 347 59.81 49.90 75.60
C GLU A 347 59.26 49.44 76.96
N GLN A 348 58.19 48.63 76.99
CA GLN A 348 57.48 48.27 78.22
C GLN A 348 57.84 46.90 78.83
N GLU A 349 58.74 46.14 78.21
CA GLU A 349 59.10 44.78 78.67
C GLU A 349 59.96 44.76 79.96
N GLN A 350 60.56 45.89 80.37
CA GLN A 350 61.53 45.90 81.48
C GLN A 350 60.95 46.03 82.91
N ASN A 351 59.65 46.24 83.11
CA ASN A 351 59.10 46.56 84.45
C ASN A 351 58.19 45.51 85.11
N ALA A 352 57.94 44.34 84.50
CA ALA A 352 56.94 43.39 84.99
C ALA A 352 57.48 42.04 85.51
N ILE A 353 58.72 41.99 86.03
CA ILE A 353 59.35 40.75 86.55
C ILE A 353 59.62 40.81 88.07
N LYS A 354 58.84 41.58 88.86
CA LYS A 354 59.18 41.81 90.28
C LYS A 354 58.19 41.47 91.38
N GLN A 355 57.06 40.82 91.13
CA GLN A 355 56.24 40.35 92.25
C GLN A 355 55.44 39.09 91.92
N THR A 356 55.90 37.94 92.40
CA THR A 356 55.02 36.84 92.83
C THR A 356 55.81 35.81 93.63
N LYS A 357 55.74 35.88 94.97
CA LYS A 357 55.93 34.72 95.84
C LYS A 357 55.35 35.01 97.23
N ILE A 358 54.64 34.01 97.76
CA ILE A 358 54.08 33.87 99.11
C ILE A 358 52.63 34.36 99.24
N ALA A 359 51.69 33.40 99.28
CA ALA A 359 50.85 33.19 100.47
C ALA A 359 49.82 32.06 100.24
N GLU A 360 50.29 30.89 99.80
CA GLU A 360 49.69 29.64 100.30
C GLU A 360 50.31 29.35 101.66
N ARG A 361 49.68 29.83 102.74
CA ARG A 361 49.65 29.12 104.02
C ARG A 361 48.80 29.87 105.03
N GLN A 362 48.14 29.06 105.85
CA GLN A 362 47.40 29.40 107.07
C GLN A 362 45.99 29.93 106.76
N ARG A 363 45.00 29.06 106.57
CA ARG A 363 44.74 27.82 107.33
C ARG A 363 44.85 28.09 108.83
N ASN A 364 43.95 28.94 109.33
CA ASN A 364 43.35 28.83 110.65
C ASN A 364 42.28 29.92 110.81
N LEU A 365 41.05 29.60 110.43
CA LEU A 365 39.88 29.94 111.25
C LEU A 365 38.72 29.06 110.79
N ALA A 366 38.77 27.81 111.26
CA ALA A 366 37.70 26.84 111.12
C ALA A 366 36.38 27.29 111.79
N ASP A 367 36.33 28.50 112.38
CA ASP A 367 35.14 29.16 112.91
C ASP A 367 34.28 29.89 111.87
N LYS A 368 34.68 29.93 110.59
CA LYS A 368 33.82 30.45 109.50
C LYS A 368 32.87 29.40 108.89
N LYS A 369 32.91 28.15 109.34
CA LYS A 369 32.05 27.07 108.79
C LYS A 369 30.57 27.18 109.14
N SER A 370 30.18 28.09 110.03
CA SER A 370 28.77 28.35 110.33
C SER A 370 28.08 29.23 109.27
N LYS A 371 28.82 30.06 108.52
CA LYS A 371 28.25 30.92 107.46
C LYS A 371 28.20 30.25 106.09
N GLU A 372 29.03 29.25 105.86
CA GLU A 372 29.01 28.43 104.62
C GLU A 372 27.71 27.60 104.50
N ALA A 373 27.09 27.21 105.62
CA ALA A 373 25.86 26.43 105.64
C ALA A 373 24.62 27.24 105.18
N GLU A 374 24.60 28.55 105.42
CA GLU A 374 23.54 29.44 104.90
C GLU A 374 23.74 29.71 103.40
N TYR A 375 24.98 29.85 102.93
CA TYR A 375 25.29 29.95 101.49
C TYR A 375 24.95 28.67 100.70
N GLN A 376 25.15 27.49 101.30
CA GLN A 376 24.76 26.20 100.71
C GLN A 376 23.24 26.03 100.57
N LYS A 377 22.45 26.67 101.45
CA LYS A 377 20.98 26.65 101.38
C LYS A 377 20.44 27.48 100.21
N GLU A 378 21.12 28.58 99.88
CA GLU A 378 20.80 29.43 98.73
C GLU A 378 21.19 28.74 97.41
N ILE A 379 22.33 28.03 97.37
CA ILE A 379 22.72 27.17 96.24
C ILE A 379 21.72 26.03 96.02
N ALA A 380 21.20 25.41 97.10
CA ALA A 380 20.19 24.35 96.99
C ALA A 380 18.86 24.86 96.42
N ASN A 381 18.47 26.10 96.74
CA ASN A 381 17.27 26.72 96.19
C ASN A 381 17.44 27.09 94.71
N ASN A 382 18.62 27.60 94.31
CA ASN A 382 18.93 27.85 92.90
C ASN A 382 18.99 26.55 92.09
N LYS A 383 19.53 25.46 92.64
CA LYS A 383 19.49 24.13 92.01
C LYS A 383 18.06 23.59 91.87
N ARG A 384 17.15 23.92 92.79
CA ARG A 384 15.73 23.53 92.67
C ARG A 384 15.03 24.25 91.52
N ILE A 385 15.35 25.53 91.31
CA ILE A 385 14.83 26.33 90.20
C ILE A 385 15.39 25.83 88.86
N GLU A 386 16.67 25.47 88.81
CA GLU A 386 17.28 24.83 87.63
C GLU A 386 16.66 23.44 87.34
N ALA A 387 16.39 22.64 88.36
CA ALA A 387 15.73 21.34 88.20
C ALA A 387 14.28 21.47 87.70
N MET A 388 13.55 22.53 88.12
CA MET A 388 12.22 22.82 87.58
C MET A 388 12.29 23.26 86.11
N LYS A 389 13.24 24.12 85.73
CA LYS A 389 13.47 24.46 84.32
C LYS A 389 13.84 23.25 83.47
N GLN A 390 14.71 22.37 83.97
CA GLN A 390 15.07 21.13 83.27
C GLN A 390 13.87 20.20 83.07
N LYS A 391 12.97 20.11 84.06
CA LYS A 391 11.73 19.33 83.93
C LYS A 391 10.80 19.90 82.84
N GLU A 392 10.65 21.22 82.79
CA GLU A 392 9.82 21.91 81.80
C GLU A 392 10.41 21.78 80.38
N GLU A 393 11.74 21.84 80.25
CA GLU A 393 12.48 21.55 79.01
C GLU A 393 12.28 20.09 78.56
N ALA A 394 12.32 19.14 79.50
CA ALA A 394 12.11 17.73 79.23
C ALA A 394 10.65 17.42 78.78
N GLU A 395 9.66 18.08 79.37
CA GLU A 395 8.26 17.97 78.94
C GLU A 395 8.03 18.55 77.54
N LYS A 396 8.68 19.69 77.21
CA LYS A 396 8.71 20.22 75.83
C LYS A 396 9.36 19.25 74.85
N GLN A 397 10.51 18.67 75.21
CA GLN A 397 11.18 17.68 74.35
C GLN A 397 10.33 16.44 74.13
N LYS A 398 9.61 15.96 75.16
CA LYS A 398 8.67 14.83 75.04
C LYS A 398 7.54 15.14 74.06
N SER A 399 6.93 16.33 74.15
CA SER A 399 5.89 16.78 73.21
C SER A 399 6.40 16.90 71.77
N ILE A 400 7.62 17.38 71.58
CA ILE A 400 8.28 17.43 70.26
C ILE A 400 8.52 16.02 69.72
N ALA A 401 8.97 15.08 70.55
CA ALA A 401 9.19 13.69 70.17
C ALA A 401 7.89 12.98 69.78
N GLU A 402 6.78 13.21 70.51
CA GLU A 402 5.46 12.68 70.16
C GLU A 402 4.93 13.26 68.84
N SER A 403 5.13 14.57 68.60
CA SER A 403 4.81 15.23 67.33
C SER A 403 5.64 14.69 66.16
N GLN A 404 6.94 14.46 66.38
CA GLN A 404 7.82 13.85 65.38
C GLN A 404 7.43 12.40 65.06
N LYS A 405 7.07 11.60 66.08
CA LYS A 405 6.59 10.23 65.88
C LYS A 405 5.34 10.20 65.02
N LYS A 406 4.36 11.07 65.29
CA LYS A 406 3.13 11.16 64.50
C LYS A 406 3.40 11.57 63.05
N ARG A 407 4.30 12.53 62.82
CA ARG A 407 4.74 12.90 61.46
C ARG A 407 5.45 11.76 60.74
N ALA A 408 6.22 10.95 61.46
CA ALA A 408 6.88 9.78 60.89
C ALA A 408 5.87 8.68 60.49
N GLU A 409 4.82 8.47 61.29
CA GLU A 409 3.71 7.56 60.96
C GLU A 409 2.92 8.04 59.74
N ASP A 410 2.60 9.34 59.66
CA ASP A 410 1.93 9.92 58.49
C ASP A 410 2.78 9.81 57.22
N ALA A 411 4.09 10.06 57.32
CA ALA A 411 5.03 9.91 56.21
C ALA A 411 5.17 8.44 55.75
N LEU A 412 5.13 7.48 56.68
CA LEU A 412 5.14 6.06 56.37
C LEU A 412 3.88 5.64 55.60
N ASN A 413 2.70 6.10 56.03
CA ASN A 413 1.43 5.81 55.37
C ASN A 413 1.38 6.38 53.94
N GLU A 414 1.91 7.59 53.74
CA GLU A 414 2.02 8.19 52.40
C GLU A 414 2.99 7.40 51.51
N ALA A 415 4.13 6.99 52.06
CA ALA A 415 5.09 6.14 51.33
C ALA A 415 4.47 4.79 50.94
N MET A 416 3.62 4.19 51.78
CA MET A 416 2.89 2.97 51.44
C MET A 416 1.88 3.18 50.30
N ARG A 417 1.11 4.28 50.32
CA ARG A 417 0.21 4.63 49.22
C ARG A 417 0.94 4.85 47.90
N GLN A 418 2.07 5.55 47.93
CA GLN A 418 2.90 5.76 46.74
C GLN A 418 3.46 4.46 46.20
N LYS A 419 3.88 3.54 47.09
CA LYS A 419 4.34 2.20 46.71
C LYS A 419 3.22 1.40 46.02
N GLU A 420 2.00 1.46 46.55
CA GLU A 420 0.84 0.75 46.01
C GLU A 420 0.44 1.28 44.62
N LEU A 421 0.44 2.61 44.46
CA LEU A 421 0.22 3.28 43.17
C LEU A 421 1.31 2.93 42.14
N ALA A 422 2.59 2.91 42.56
CA ALA A 422 3.69 2.50 41.71
C ALA A 422 3.56 1.03 41.26
N MET A 423 3.04 0.16 42.14
CA MET A 423 2.80 -1.25 41.83
C MET A 423 1.66 -1.43 40.80
N GLN A 424 0.56 -0.68 40.95
CA GLN A 424 -0.51 -0.64 39.94
C GLN A 424 -0.01 -0.13 38.59
N LYS A 425 0.74 0.97 38.57
CA LYS A 425 1.34 1.52 37.33
C LYS A 425 2.29 0.52 36.65
N THR A 426 3.03 -0.25 37.44
CA THR A 426 3.91 -1.30 36.91
C THR A 426 3.10 -2.44 36.28
N ASN A 427 1.99 -2.83 36.90
CA ASN A 427 1.09 -3.85 36.35
C ASN A 427 0.42 -3.37 35.05
N GLU A 428 -0.10 -2.14 35.00
CA GLU A 428 -0.65 -1.53 33.78
C GLU A 428 0.40 -1.50 32.65
N ALA A 429 1.64 -1.10 32.97
CA ALA A 429 2.73 -1.08 32.00
C ALA A 429 3.10 -2.48 31.49
N ASN A 430 3.04 -3.51 32.36
CA ASN A 430 3.27 -4.90 31.96
C ASN A 430 2.15 -5.43 31.07
N GLU A 431 0.89 -5.11 31.34
CA GLU A 431 -0.25 -5.48 30.48
C GLU A 431 -0.13 -4.82 29.11
N GLN A 432 0.18 -3.52 29.05
CA GLN A 432 0.42 -2.82 27.78
C GLN A 432 1.59 -3.41 27.01
N ARG A 433 2.66 -3.81 27.70
CA ARG A 433 3.80 -4.48 27.08
C ARG A 433 3.39 -5.83 26.47
N GLN A 434 2.60 -6.65 27.17
CA GLN A 434 2.09 -7.92 26.63
C GLN A 434 1.20 -7.71 25.39
N LEU A 435 0.35 -6.69 25.41
CA LEU A 435 -0.46 -6.29 24.25
C LEU A 435 0.41 -5.86 23.07
N ALA A 436 1.47 -5.08 23.31
CA ALA A 436 2.43 -4.67 22.29
C ALA A 436 3.22 -5.86 21.72
N GLU A 437 3.61 -6.83 22.57
CA GLU A 437 4.27 -8.07 22.16
C GLU A 437 3.33 -8.95 21.31
N LYS A 438 2.03 -9.00 21.64
CA LYS A 438 1.03 -9.71 20.82
C LYS A 438 0.81 -9.02 19.48
N SER A 439 0.67 -7.69 19.48
CA SER A 439 0.46 -6.90 18.27
C SER A 439 1.67 -6.99 17.32
N THR A 440 2.89 -6.99 17.85
CA THR A 440 4.11 -7.19 17.04
C THR A 440 4.16 -8.58 16.43
N LYS A 441 3.72 -9.62 17.16
CA LYS A 441 3.61 -10.98 16.60
C LYS A 441 2.59 -11.05 15.46
N GLU A 442 1.41 -10.47 15.64
CA GLU A 442 0.37 -10.40 14.59
C GLU A 442 0.87 -9.64 13.35
N ALA A 443 1.62 -8.54 13.54
CA ALA A 443 2.21 -7.79 12.43
C ALA A 443 3.28 -8.60 11.67
N LEU A 444 4.08 -9.42 12.37
CA LEU A 444 5.05 -10.32 11.74
C LEU A 444 4.34 -11.43 10.95
N ASP A 445 3.28 -12.01 11.49
CA ASP A 445 2.48 -13.02 10.80
C ASP A 445 1.82 -12.43 9.54
N GLN A 446 1.25 -11.23 9.61
CA GLN A 446 0.71 -10.51 8.46
C GLN A 446 1.78 -10.22 7.41
N LYS A 447 2.99 -9.81 7.83
CA LYS A 447 4.11 -9.59 6.93
C LYS A 447 4.50 -10.87 6.19
N ALA A 448 4.60 -12.00 6.90
CA ALA A 448 4.91 -13.29 6.29
C ALA A 448 3.83 -13.74 5.28
N MET A 449 2.55 -13.49 5.59
CA MET A 449 1.45 -13.73 4.64
C MET A 449 1.55 -12.84 3.40
N ALA A 450 1.88 -11.55 3.57
CA ALA A 450 2.06 -10.62 2.46
C ALA A 450 3.25 -11.01 1.56
N GLU A 451 4.37 -11.45 2.14
CA GLU A 451 5.52 -11.97 1.40
C GLU A 451 5.14 -13.21 0.58
N LYS A 452 4.42 -14.17 1.18
CA LYS A 452 3.93 -15.37 0.49
C LYS A 452 2.95 -15.04 -0.63
N ALA A 453 2.04 -14.09 -0.40
CA ALA A 453 1.10 -13.64 -1.44
C ALA A 453 1.83 -12.95 -2.60
N THR A 454 2.88 -12.19 -2.31
CA THR A 454 3.72 -11.54 -3.32
C THR A 454 4.46 -12.59 -4.17
N GLU A 455 5.01 -13.63 -3.54
CA GLU A 455 5.65 -14.75 -4.24
C GLU A 455 4.65 -15.52 -5.13
N GLN A 456 3.44 -15.78 -4.63
CA GLN A 456 2.37 -16.41 -5.42
C GLN A 456 1.97 -15.57 -6.64
N ALA A 457 1.79 -14.26 -6.45
CA ALA A 457 1.47 -13.34 -7.54
C ALA A 457 2.60 -13.30 -8.59
N TYR A 458 3.86 -13.34 -8.15
CA TYR A 458 5.01 -13.43 -9.03
C TYR A 458 4.99 -14.72 -9.86
N ASN A 459 4.77 -15.88 -9.23
CA ASN A 459 4.70 -17.17 -9.93
C ASN A 459 3.57 -17.19 -10.97
N LEU A 460 2.37 -16.72 -10.62
CA LEU A 460 1.24 -16.62 -11.56
C LEU A 460 1.56 -15.72 -12.75
N ARG A 461 2.24 -14.59 -12.53
CA ARG A 461 2.70 -13.72 -13.61
C ARG A 461 3.68 -14.45 -14.53
N MET A 462 4.62 -15.21 -13.98
CA MET A 462 5.58 -15.97 -14.78
C MET A 462 4.93 -17.10 -15.59
N LEU A 463 3.89 -17.74 -15.06
CA LEU A 463 3.07 -18.72 -15.79
C LEU A 463 2.26 -18.07 -16.93
N SER A 464 1.73 -16.86 -16.73
CA SER A 464 1.09 -16.12 -17.82
C SER A 464 2.08 -15.76 -18.93
N ILE A 465 3.30 -15.36 -18.55
CA ILE A 465 4.39 -15.08 -19.51
C ILE A 465 4.76 -16.34 -20.29
N SER A 466 4.88 -17.51 -19.64
CA SER A 466 5.22 -18.76 -20.34
C SER A 466 4.16 -19.14 -21.37
N GLN A 467 2.87 -19.03 -21.03
CA GLN A 467 1.78 -19.26 -21.99
C GLN A 467 1.83 -18.27 -23.16
N SER A 468 2.07 -16.98 -22.88
CA SER A 468 2.21 -15.97 -23.93
C SER A 468 3.40 -16.26 -24.86
N MET A 469 4.53 -16.72 -24.33
CA MET A 469 5.69 -17.15 -25.11
C MET A 469 5.35 -18.34 -26.01
N ALA A 470 4.63 -19.34 -25.50
CA ALA A 470 4.21 -20.48 -26.31
C ALA A 470 3.26 -20.06 -27.44
N VAL A 471 2.26 -19.20 -27.17
CA VAL A 471 1.37 -18.66 -28.22
C VAL A 471 2.16 -17.85 -29.25
N LYS A 472 3.10 -17.02 -28.82
CA LYS A 472 3.97 -16.25 -29.73
C LYS A 472 4.83 -17.16 -30.60
N SER A 473 5.30 -18.29 -30.09
CA SER A 473 6.05 -19.25 -30.90
C SER A 473 5.24 -19.70 -32.11
N LEU A 474 3.93 -19.89 -31.97
CA LEU A 474 3.05 -20.29 -33.07
C LEU A 474 3.00 -19.26 -34.20
N GLN A 475 3.18 -17.97 -33.89
CA GLN A 475 3.18 -16.84 -34.83
C GLN A 475 4.53 -16.62 -35.54
N VAL A 476 5.58 -17.34 -35.14
CA VAL A 476 6.88 -17.30 -35.83
C VAL A 476 6.82 -18.27 -36.99
N ASP A 477 6.70 -17.75 -38.21
CA ASP A 477 6.55 -18.57 -39.43
C ASP A 477 7.83 -18.68 -40.26
N GLN A 478 8.76 -17.74 -40.13
CA GLN A 478 9.92 -17.63 -41.02
C GLN A 478 11.19 -18.33 -40.50
N ASP A 479 11.22 -18.69 -39.22
CA ASP A 479 12.41 -19.26 -38.56
C ASP A 479 12.03 -20.41 -37.59
N PRO A 480 12.23 -21.68 -38.01
CA PRO A 480 11.98 -22.85 -37.17
C PRO A 480 12.83 -22.90 -35.90
N GLU A 481 14.08 -22.43 -35.94
CA GLU A 481 14.97 -22.43 -34.77
C GLU A 481 14.46 -21.44 -33.72
N GLN A 482 14.08 -20.24 -34.15
CA GLN A 482 13.48 -19.25 -33.25
C GLN A 482 12.13 -19.72 -32.68
N LYS A 483 11.30 -20.38 -33.51
CA LYS A 483 10.03 -20.97 -33.07
C LYS A 483 10.24 -22.01 -31.96
N ALA A 484 11.18 -22.95 -32.14
CA ALA A 484 11.46 -23.96 -31.12
C ALA A 484 12.13 -23.38 -29.88
N LEU A 485 13.05 -22.44 -30.02
CA LEU A 485 13.69 -21.80 -28.87
C LEU A 485 12.65 -21.13 -27.97
N LEU A 486 11.71 -20.40 -28.56
CA LEU A 486 10.66 -19.71 -27.80
C LEU A 486 9.67 -20.70 -27.16
N ALA A 487 9.28 -21.76 -27.88
CA ALA A 487 8.43 -22.82 -27.34
C ALA A 487 9.10 -23.59 -26.19
N TYR A 488 10.40 -23.88 -26.31
CA TYR A 488 11.18 -24.55 -25.27
C TYR A 488 11.38 -23.67 -24.04
N GLN A 489 11.65 -22.36 -24.22
CA GLN A 489 11.71 -21.40 -23.12
C GLN A 489 10.38 -21.29 -22.38
N ALA A 490 9.26 -21.31 -23.10
CA ALA A 490 7.93 -21.35 -22.51
C ALA A 490 7.73 -22.60 -21.63
N TYR A 491 8.16 -23.77 -22.11
CA TYR A 491 8.11 -25.02 -21.35
C TYR A 491 8.95 -24.95 -20.06
N GLU A 492 10.21 -24.53 -20.15
CA GLU A 492 11.11 -24.39 -19.00
C GLU A 492 10.55 -23.42 -17.95
N PHE A 493 9.98 -22.30 -18.39
CA PHE A 493 9.34 -21.36 -17.47
C PHE A 493 8.09 -21.96 -16.81
N ASN A 494 7.25 -22.66 -17.58
CA ASN A 494 6.07 -23.32 -17.04
C ASN A 494 6.46 -24.36 -15.97
N ASP A 495 7.47 -25.19 -16.21
CA ASP A 495 7.93 -26.19 -15.23
C ASP A 495 8.54 -25.52 -13.99
N LYS A 496 9.43 -24.53 -14.18
CA LYS A 496 10.11 -23.81 -13.09
C LYS A 496 9.15 -23.16 -12.11
N TYR A 497 8.04 -22.61 -12.59
CA TYR A 497 7.05 -21.90 -11.76
C TYR A 497 5.83 -22.75 -11.38
N GLY A 498 5.91 -24.08 -11.56
CA GLY A 498 4.88 -25.02 -11.09
C GLY A 498 3.59 -25.01 -11.90
N GLY A 499 3.68 -24.70 -13.18
CA GLY A 499 2.56 -24.69 -14.12
C GLY A 499 2.02 -26.09 -14.42
N ASN A 500 0.83 -26.15 -15.02
CA ASN A 500 0.22 -27.42 -15.40
C ASN A 500 1.12 -28.14 -16.44
N LYS A 501 1.53 -29.37 -16.13
CA LYS A 501 2.31 -30.23 -17.03
C LYS A 501 1.56 -30.66 -18.30
N HIS A 502 0.26 -30.38 -18.41
CA HIS A 502 -0.56 -30.67 -19.58
C HIS A 502 -1.19 -29.41 -20.17
N ASN A 503 -0.51 -28.27 -20.04
CA ASN A 503 -1.00 -27.02 -20.59
C ASN A 503 -1.02 -27.06 -22.13
N ASN A 504 -2.20 -26.82 -22.72
CA ASN A 504 -2.42 -26.90 -24.17
C ASN A 504 -1.51 -25.95 -24.96
N ASP A 505 -1.34 -24.70 -24.52
CA ASP A 505 -0.56 -23.70 -25.24
C ASP A 505 0.92 -24.10 -25.31
N ILE A 506 1.48 -24.55 -24.19
CA ILE A 506 2.86 -25.04 -24.11
C ILE A 506 3.05 -26.22 -25.06
N TYR A 507 2.15 -27.20 -25.05
CA TYR A 507 2.23 -28.38 -25.91
C TYR A 507 2.05 -28.05 -27.38
N ASN A 508 1.15 -27.13 -27.72
CA ASN A 508 0.99 -26.67 -29.10
C ASN A 508 2.26 -26.00 -29.60
N GLY A 509 2.87 -25.09 -28.82
CA GLY A 509 4.14 -24.45 -29.16
C GLY A 509 5.22 -25.47 -29.48
N LEU A 510 5.41 -26.45 -28.58
CA LEU A 510 6.39 -27.53 -28.78
C LEU A 510 6.05 -28.38 -30.01
N TYR A 511 4.80 -28.83 -30.16
CA TYR A 511 4.36 -29.67 -31.27
C TYR A 511 4.57 -28.99 -32.63
N TYR A 512 4.09 -27.75 -32.78
CA TYR A 512 4.20 -27.02 -34.05
C TYR A 512 5.64 -26.58 -34.33
N SER A 513 6.47 -26.38 -33.32
CA SER A 513 7.91 -26.18 -33.54
C SER A 513 8.59 -27.44 -34.10
N LEU A 514 8.30 -28.61 -33.54
CA LEU A 514 8.81 -29.89 -34.05
C LEU A 514 8.29 -30.16 -35.47
N LYS A 515 7.02 -29.83 -35.74
CA LYS A 515 6.45 -29.89 -37.09
C LYS A 515 7.18 -28.97 -38.08
N ALA A 516 7.54 -27.76 -37.68
CA ALA A 516 8.32 -26.85 -38.53
C ALA A 516 9.73 -27.40 -38.86
N PHE A 517 10.34 -28.16 -37.96
CA PHE A 517 11.65 -28.80 -38.19
C PHE A 517 11.59 -30.05 -39.07
N TYR A 518 10.65 -30.94 -38.76
CA TYR A 518 10.58 -32.26 -39.36
C TYR A 518 9.64 -32.33 -40.59
N GLY A 519 8.90 -31.25 -40.86
CA GLY A 519 7.98 -31.13 -41.98
C GLY A 519 6.52 -31.45 -41.62
N ASP A 520 5.63 -31.25 -42.58
CA ASP A 520 4.18 -31.40 -42.37
C ASP A 520 3.75 -32.81 -41.96
N ASP A 521 4.56 -33.82 -42.31
CA ASP A 521 4.34 -35.22 -41.97
C ASP A 521 4.82 -35.58 -40.56
N TYR A 522 5.29 -34.60 -39.78
CA TYR A 522 5.72 -34.81 -38.42
C TYR A 522 4.60 -35.41 -37.56
N ASN A 523 4.88 -36.58 -36.99
CA ASN A 523 3.97 -37.34 -36.13
C ASN A 523 2.67 -37.80 -36.84
N ILE A 524 2.69 -37.95 -38.17
CA ILE A 524 1.62 -38.61 -38.92
C ILE A 524 1.86 -40.12 -38.93
N MET A 525 0.83 -40.89 -38.61
CA MET A 525 0.84 -42.35 -38.67
C MET A 525 -0.17 -42.82 -39.73
N ASN A 526 0.33 -43.45 -40.80
CA ASN A 526 -0.47 -43.87 -41.96
C ASN A 526 -0.84 -45.35 -41.85
N GLY A 527 -2.09 -45.70 -42.15
CA GLY A 527 -2.54 -47.10 -42.14
C GLY A 527 -4.01 -47.32 -42.49
N HIS A 528 -4.91 -46.43 -42.04
CA HIS A 528 -6.31 -46.49 -42.44
C HIS A 528 -6.53 -45.94 -43.86
N GLU A 529 -7.45 -46.56 -44.60
CA GLU A 529 -7.79 -46.19 -45.98
C GLU A 529 -9.03 -45.27 -46.07
N ASP A 530 -9.72 -45.05 -44.95
CA ASP A 530 -10.88 -44.16 -44.83
C ASP A 530 -10.90 -43.52 -43.42
N ALA A 531 -11.87 -42.65 -43.13
CA ALA A 531 -11.95 -41.84 -41.92
C ALA A 531 -11.76 -42.67 -40.63
N VAL A 532 -10.77 -42.31 -39.82
CA VAL A 532 -10.55 -42.82 -38.47
C VAL A 532 -11.68 -42.32 -37.57
N ARG A 533 -12.41 -43.24 -36.94
CA ARG A 533 -13.62 -42.96 -36.15
C ARG A 533 -13.36 -42.91 -34.65
N ASN A 534 -12.40 -43.69 -34.16
CA ASN A 534 -12.14 -43.80 -32.74
C ASN A 534 -10.68 -44.22 -32.49
N ILE A 535 -10.11 -43.78 -31.36
CA ILE A 535 -8.77 -44.13 -30.87
C ILE A 535 -8.87 -44.43 -29.38
N GLU A 536 -8.27 -45.54 -28.94
CA GLU A 536 -8.24 -45.95 -27.53
C GLU A 536 -6.82 -46.38 -27.12
N PHE A 537 -6.31 -45.80 -26.03
CA PHE A 537 -5.00 -46.15 -25.48
C PHE A 537 -5.06 -47.41 -24.64
N ILE A 538 -4.07 -48.27 -24.78
CA ILE A 538 -3.96 -49.48 -23.97
C ILE A 538 -3.37 -49.07 -22.60
N PRO A 539 -4.12 -49.26 -21.49
CA PRO A 539 -3.70 -48.82 -20.17
C PRO A 539 -2.30 -49.30 -19.79
N GLY A 540 -1.47 -48.40 -19.28
CA GLY A 540 -0.10 -48.71 -18.82
C GLY A 540 0.92 -49.02 -19.93
N SER A 541 0.59 -48.78 -21.21
CA SER A 541 1.50 -49.03 -22.32
C SER A 541 1.59 -47.85 -23.28
N ASN A 542 2.65 -47.83 -24.11
CA ASN A 542 2.82 -46.82 -25.17
C ASN A 542 2.15 -47.24 -26.49
N ARG A 543 1.05 -48.00 -26.41
CA ARG A 543 0.33 -48.58 -27.54
C ARG A 543 -1.13 -48.15 -27.51
N PHE A 544 -1.73 -48.08 -28.68
CA PHE A 544 -3.14 -47.72 -28.81
C PHE A 544 -3.79 -48.47 -29.98
N TYR A 545 -5.10 -48.56 -29.96
CA TYR A 545 -5.91 -49.05 -31.07
C TYR A 545 -6.58 -47.89 -31.79
N SER A 546 -6.74 -48.00 -33.10
CA SER A 546 -7.60 -47.13 -33.88
C SER A 546 -8.62 -47.95 -34.67
N ALA A 547 -9.80 -47.38 -34.86
CA ALA A 547 -10.86 -47.93 -35.69
C ALA A 547 -11.21 -46.97 -36.82
N GLY A 548 -11.42 -47.52 -38.02
CA GLY A 548 -11.71 -46.76 -39.22
C GLY A 548 -13.02 -47.12 -39.91
N SER A 549 -13.41 -46.26 -40.84
CA SER A 549 -14.52 -46.49 -41.77
C SER A 549 -14.18 -47.54 -42.84
N ASP A 550 -12.91 -47.88 -42.98
CA ASP A 550 -12.38 -48.99 -43.77
C ASP A 550 -12.65 -50.36 -43.13
N GLY A 551 -13.26 -50.38 -41.93
CA GLY A 551 -13.59 -51.61 -41.21
C GLY A 551 -12.41 -52.26 -40.49
N LYS A 552 -11.24 -51.62 -40.49
CA LYS A 552 -10.04 -52.12 -39.82
C LYS A 552 -9.98 -51.64 -38.38
N ILE A 553 -9.42 -52.49 -37.51
CA ILE A 553 -8.92 -52.10 -36.21
C ILE A 553 -7.41 -52.34 -36.21
N LEU A 554 -6.66 -51.27 -36.04
CA LEU A 554 -5.20 -51.25 -36.14
C LEU A 554 -4.59 -51.01 -34.76
N ARG A 555 -3.52 -51.73 -34.44
CA ARG A 555 -2.72 -51.49 -33.23
C ARG A 555 -1.43 -50.77 -33.59
N TRP A 556 -1.14 -49.73 -32.84
CA TRP A 556 -0.01 -48.85 -33.03
C TRP A 556 0.94 -48.92 -31.84
N ASN A 557 2.21 -48.60 -32.09
CA ASN A 557 3.24 -48.45 -31.09
C ASN A 557 3.86 -47.04 -31.20
N LEU A 558 3.73 -46.24 -30.15
CA LEU A 558 4.26 -44.86 -30.14
C LEU A 558 5.79 -44.81 -30.05
N ASP A 559 6.45 -45.91 -29.68
CA ASP A 559 7.92 -46.04 -29.71
C ASP A 559 8.44 -46.30 -31.13
N GLU A 560 7.60 -46.85 -32.01
CA GLU A 560 7.94 -47.31 -33.37
C GLU A 560 7.04 -46.63 -34.41
N ARG A 561 6.96 -45.29 -34.39
CA ARG A 561 5.95 -44.49 -35.14
C ARG A 561 6.02 -44.63 -36.67
N THR A 562 7.15 -45.09 -37.19
CA THR A 562 7.38 -45.29 -38.63
C THR A 562 7.04 -46.70 -39.12
N GLU A 563 6.73 -47.62 -38.21
CA GLU A 563 6.36 -48.98 -38.57
C GLU A 563 4.89 -49.08 -39.01
N THR A 564 4.62 -50.04 -39.89
CA THR A 564 3.26 -50.35 -40.31
C THR A 564 2.46 -50.84 -39.10
N PRO A 565 1.25 -50.32 -38.84
CA PRO A 565 0.43 -50.79 -37.74
C PRO A 565 0.09 -52.27 -37.90
N VAL A 566 -0.13 -52.95 -36.77
CA VAL A 566 -0.53 -54.35 -36.78
C VAL A 566 -2.06 -54.42 -36.94
N PRO A 567 -2.60 -55.04 -37.99
CA PRO A 567 -4.04 -55.28 -38.09
C PRO A 567 -4.47 -56.30 -37.04
N VAL A 568 -5.47 -55.92 -36.24
CA VAL A 568 -6.01 -56.74 -35.14
C VAL A 568 -7.26 -57.46 -35.60
N ILE A 569 -8.18 -56.71 -36.21
CA ILE A 569 -9.46 -57.19 -36.74
C ILE A 569 -9.74 -56.45 -38.05
N GLU A 570 -10.32 -57.16 -39.01
CA GLU A 570 -10.77 -56.60 -40.29
C GLU A 570 -12.22 -57.03 -40.54
N TYR A 571 -13.12 -56.05 -40.62
CA TYR A 571 -14.53 -56.23 -40.94
C TYR A 571 -14.84 -55.71 -42.33
N ASN A 572 -15.85 -56.32 -42.96
CA ASN A 572 -16.52 -55.74 -44.14
C ASN A 572 -17.67 -54.80 -43.74
N ASP A 573 -17.50 -54.03 -42.66
CA ASP A 573 -18.44 -53.04 -42.15
C ASP A 573 -17.68 -51.95 -41.38
N VAL A 574 -18.23 -50.73 -41.34
CA VAL A 574 -17.59 -49.58 -40.69
C VAL A 574 -17.54 -49.81 -39.17
N VAL A 575 -16.36 -49.63 -38.56
CA VAL A 575 -16.23 -49.58 -37.10
C VAL A 575 -16.45 -48.14 -36.64
N ARG A 576 -17.51 -47.92 -35.85
CA ARG A 576 -17.94 -46.58 -35.42
C ARG A 576 -17.37 -46.14 -34.09
N ASN A 577 -17.23 -47.07 -33.15
CA ASN A 577 -16.80 -46.77 -31.79
C ASN A 577 -16.07 -47.97 -31.19
N MET A 578 -15.17 -47.71 -30.25
CA MET A 578 -14.46 -48.73 -29.48
C MET A 578 -14.36 -48.27 -28.03
N ALA A 579 -14.21 -49.23 -27.12
CA ALA A 579 -13.82 -48.98 -25.73
C ALA A 579 -12.87 -50.08 -25.27
N LEU A 580 -11.91 -49.73 -24.42
CA LEU A 580 -11.04 -50.70 -23.75
C LEU A 580 -11.42 -50.85 -22.28
N SER A 581 -11.31 -52.08 -21.79
CA SER A 581 -11.34 -52.37 -20.36
C SER A 581 -10.11 -51.79 -19.65
N ASN A 582 -10.20 -51.48 -18.36
CA ASN A 582 -9.13 -50.90 -17.56
C ASN A 582 -7.91 -51.84 -17.43
N SER A 583 -8.12 -53.16 -17.43
CA SER A 583 -7.05 -54.17 -17.52
C SER A 583 -6.39 -54.25 -18.90
N GLY A 584 -7.00 -53.69 -19.94
CA GLY A 584 -6.58 -53.83 -21.34
C GLY A 584 -6.86 -55.20 -21.97
N ASN A 585 -7.52 -56.11 -21.24
CA ASN A 585 -7.78 -57.47 -21.70
C ASN A 585 -8.98 -57.59 -22.65
N PHE A 586 -9.96 -56.69 -22.52
CA PHE A 586 -11.16 -56.67 -23.34
C PHE A 586 -11.26 -55.38 -24.15
N MET A 587 -11.76 -55.51 -25.37
CA MET A 587 -12.10 -54.39 -26.25
C MET A 587 -13.51 -54.60 -26.79
N ALA A 588 -14.38 -53.63 -26.56
CA ALA A 588 -15.72 -53.59 -27.12
C ALA A 588 -15.70 -52.79 -28.42
N ILE A 589 -16.41 -53.31 -29.43
CA ILE A 589 -16.38 -52.78 -30.80
C ILE A 589 -17.81 -52.56 -31.27
N VAL A 590 -18.10 -51.35 -31.75
CA VAL A 590 -19.39 -51.00 -32.33
C VAL A 590 -19.27 -50.89 -33.83
N ARG A 591 -20.05 -51.70 -34.56
CA ARG A 591 -20.12 -51.64 -36.03
C ARG A 591 -21.28 -50.79 -36.54
N LYS A 592 -21.25 -50.45 -37.82
CA LYS A 592 -22.30 -49.65 -38.47
C LYS A 592 -23.64 -50.39 -38.56
N SER A 593 -23.61 -51.72 -38.54
CA SER A 593 -24.75 -52.63 -38.37
C SER A 593 -25.41 -52.58 -36.98
N ASN A 594 -24.96 -51.71 -36.07
CA ASN A 594 -25.46 -51.55 -34.69
C ASN A 594 -25.20 -52.77 -33.80
N THR A 595 -24.30 -53.66 -34.21
CA THR A 595 -23.82 -54.77 -33.40
C THR A 595 -22.70 -54.28 -32.48
N LEU A 596 -22.60 -54.96 -31.35
CA LEU A 596 -21.59 -54.81 -30.34
C LEU A 596 -20.82 -56.12 -30.26
N ASP A 597 -19.54 -56.10 -30.59
CA ASP A 597 -18.66 -57.25 -30.51
C ASP A 597 -17.65 -57.08 -29.38
N LEU A 598 -17.22 -58.18 -28.78
CA LEU A 598 -16.23 -58.22 -27.72
C LEU A 598 -14.99 -58.97 -28.20
N TYR A 599 -13.84 -58.33 -28.11
CA TYR A 599 -12.54 -58.91 -28.40
C TYR A 599 -11.75 -59.14 -27.11
N ASN A 600 -11.25 -60.36 -26.91
CA ASN A 600 -10.40 -60.72 -25.78
C ASN A 600 -8.94 -60.82 -26.24
N ALA A 601 -8.09 -59.93 -25.74
CA ALA A 601 -6.67 -59.85 -26.10
C ALA A 601 -5.81 -61.02 -25.57
N GLU A 602 -6.28 -61.75 -24.55
CA GLU A 602 -5.61 -62.94 -24.03
C GLU A 602 -5.77 -64.15 -24.99
N GLN A 603 -6.88 -64.22 -25.73
CA GLN A 603 -7.17 -65.30 -26.66
C GLN A 603 -6.61 -65.01 -28.06
N ARG A 604 -5.28 -64.93 -28.15
CA ARG A 604 -4.58 -64.65 -29.41
C ARG A 604 -5.03 -65.59 -30.53
N GLY A 605 -5.49 -65.02 -31.65
CA GLY A 605 -5.92 -65.76 -32.84
C GLY A 605 -7.42 -66.09 -32.91
N ARG A 606 -8.20 -65.77 -31.86
CA ARG A 606 -9.66 -65.72 -31.96
C ARG A 606 -10.09 -64.31 -32.35
N GLY A 607 -11.00 -64.21 -33.33
CA GLY A 607 -11.65 -62.95 -33.70
C GLY A 607 -12.58 -62.45 -32.59
N ALA A 608 -13.13 -61.26 -32.76
CA ALA A 608 -14.15 -60.76 -31.84
C ALA A 608 -15.46 -61.55 -31.97
N GLU A 609 -16.18 -61.66 -30.87
CA GLU A 609 -17.45 -62.39 -30.78
C GLU A 609 -18.60 -61.40 -30.59
N GLU A 610 -19.72 -61.61 -31.29
CA GLU A 610 -20.91 -60.75 -31.14
C GLU A 610 -21.48 -60.89 -29.73
N LEU A 611 -21.54 -59.79 -29.00
CA LEU A 611 -22.12 -59.66 -27.66
C LEU A 611 -23.63 -59.36 -27.75
N GLY A 612 -24.03 -58.61 -28.77
CA GLY A 612 -25.42 -58.34 -29.09
C GLY A 612 -25.60 -57.11 -29.97
N LYS A 613 -26.79 -56.49 -29.93
CA LYS A 613 -27.10 -55.32 -30.77
C LYS A 613 -28.10 -54.35 -30.15
N HIS A 614 -28.04 -53.11 -30.63
CA HIS A 614 -29.09 -52.11 -30.45
C HIS A 614 -30.04 -52.08 -31.65
N ARG A 615 -31.24 -51.50 -31.47
CA ARG A 615 -32.21 -51.35 -32.57
C ARG A 615 -31.82 -50.23 -33.52
N LYS A 616 -31.06 -49.26 -33.04
CA LYS A 616 -30.51 -48.13 -33.80
C LYS A 616 -29.03 -47.95 -33.46
N THR A 617 -28.40 -46.94 -34.07
CA THR A 617 -26.97 -46.66 -33.90
C THR A 617 -26.58 -46.48 -32.45
N ILE A 618 -25.60 -47.27 -32.01
CA ILE A 618 -24.89 -47.11 -30.75
C ILE A 618 -23.97 -45.90 -30.91
N THR A 619 -24.12 -44.93 -30.03
CA THR A 619 -23.40 -43.66 -30.05
C THR A 619 -22.19 -43.69 -29.11
N SER A 620 -22.29 -44.40 -27.99
CA SER A 620 -21.25 -44.43 -26.97
C SER A 620 -21.24 -45.76 -26.21
N ILE A 621 -20.04 -46.19 -25.82
CA ILE A 621 -19.76 -47.40 -25.06
C ILE A 621 -18.69 -47.12 -24.02
N ALA A 622 -18.75 -47.77 -22.86
CA ALA A 622 -17.77 -47.63 -21.79
C ALA A 622 -17.75 -48.87 -20.88
N PHE A 623 -16.56 -49.31 -20.47
CA PHE A 623 -16.40 -50.37 -19.48
C PHE A 623 -16.56 -49.85 -18.05
N SER A 624 -17.07 -50.69 -17.16
CA SER A 624 -17.04 -50.43 -15.72
C SER A 624 -15.60 -50.51 -15.18
N PRO A 625 -15.26 -49.80 -14.08
CA PRO A 625 -13.90 -49.78 -13.54
C PRO A 625 -13.34 -51.15 -13.12
N ASP A 626 -14.23 -52.11 -12.85
CA ASP A 626 -13.94 -53.49 -12.47
C ASP A 626 -13.90 -54.47 -13.66
N ASP A 627 -14.05 -53.98 -14.90
CA ASP A 627 -14.07 -54.73 -16.16
C ASP A 627 -15.16 -55.80 -16.29
N ASN A 628 -16.07 -55.91 -15.33
CA ASN A 628 -17.13 -56.92 -15.34
C ASN A 628 -18.28 -56.57 -16.26
N PHE A 629 -18.51 -55.27 -16.47
CA PHE A 629 -19.62 -54.76 -17.24
C PHE A 629 -19.17 -53.83 -18.35
N LEU A 630 -19.91 -53.87 -19.45
CA LEU A 630 -19.87 -52.89 -20.51
C LEU A 630 -21.21 -52.18 -20.52
N ILE A 631 -21.21 -50.86 -20.68
CA ILE A 631 -22.43 -50.07 -20.88
C ILE A 631 -22.42 -49.57 -22.30
N SER A 632 -23.56 -49.66 -22.98
CA SER A 632 -23.75 -49.09 -24.31
C SER A 632 -25.00 -48.23 -24.35
N ALA A 633 -24.92 -47.14 -25.11
CA ALA A 633 -26.04 -46.24 -25.31
C ALA A 633 -26.19 -45.88 -26.79
N GLY A 634 -27.42 -45.66 -27.23
CA GLY A 634 -27.72 -45.46 -28.64
C GLY A 634 -28.91 -44.55 -28.93
N GLN A 635 -29.14 -44.36 -30.23
CA GLN A 635 -30.25 -43.57 -30.77
C GLN A 635 -31.62 -44.25 -30.63
N ASP A 636 -31.67 -45.46 -30.06
CA ASP A 636 -32.91 -46.12 -29.65
C ASP A 636 -33.38 -45.69 -28.26
N SER A 637 -32.72 -44.69 -27.67
CA SER A 637 -33.02 -44.13 -26.34
C SER A 637 -32.89 -45.16 -25.22
N LEU A 638 -32.07 -46.20 -25.44
CA LEU A 638 -31.78 -47.24 -24.46
C LEU A 638 -30.33 -47.15 -24.02
N ILE A 639 -30.12 -47.33 -22.72
CA ILE A 639 -28.84 -47.64 -22.11
C ILE A 639 -28.91 -49.11 -21.72
N LYS A 640 -28.02 -49.92 -22.29
CA LYS A 640 -27.88 -51.34 -21.99
C LYS A 640 -26.63 -51.58 -21.18
N ILE A 641 -26.69 -52.55 -20.28
CA ILE A 641 -25.54 -53.10 -19.56
C ILE A 641 -25.33 -54.54 -20.01
N TRP A 642 -24.07 -54.90 -20.19
CA TRP A 642 -23.65 -56.21 -20.68
C TRP A 642 -22.64 -56.78 -19.71
N ASN A 643 -22.86 -58.01 -19.27
CA ASN A 643 -21.85 -58.72 -18.49
C ASN A 643 -20.81 -59.33 -19.45
N VAL A 644 -19.54 -58.98 -19.23
CA VAL A 644 -18.44 -59.32 -20.13
C VAL A 644 -18.12 -60.82 -20.11
N LEU A 645 -18.32 -61.48 -18.96
CA LEU A 645 -17.95 -62.88 -18.75
C LEU A 645 -19.02 -63.87 -19.24
N ASP A 646 -20.28 -63.63 -18.88
CA ASP A 646 -21.39 -64.52 -19.23
C ASP A 646 -22.17 -64.08 -20.49
N LYS A 647 -21.86 -62.87 -21.01
CA LYS A 647 -22.44 -62.27 -22.22
C LYS A 647 -23.95 -62.02 -22.14
N SER A 648 -24.49 -61.89 -20.93
CA SER A 648 -25.88 -61.47 -20.74
C SER A 648 -26.05 -59.96 -20.98
N GLU A 649 -27.24 -59.58 -21.47
CA GLU A 649 -27.65 -58.18 -21.66
C GLU A 649 -28.83 -57.83 -20.76
N ASP A 650 -28.86 -56.59 -20.26
CA ASP A 650 -30.04 -56.02 -19.61
C ASP A 650 -30.22 -54.55 -20.01
N ILE A 651 -31.46 -54.06 -19.91
CA ILE A 651 -31.78 -52.65 -20.11
C ILE A 651 -31.56 -51.93 -18.79
N PHE A 652 -30.45 -51.21 -18.69
CA PHE A 652 -30.12 -50.41 -17.52
C PHE A 652 -31.06 -49.22 -17.36
N ALA A 653 -31.33 -48.49 -18.45
CA ALA A 653 -32.24 -47.35 -18.43
C ALA A 653 -32.87 -47.10 -19.81
N LYS A 654 -34.05 -46.48 -19.80
CA LYS A 654 -34.72 -45.95 -20.98
C LYS A 654 -34.82 -44.43 -20.86
N CYS A 655 -34.25 -43.72 -21.81
CA CYS A 655 -34.29 -42.27 -21.91
C CYS A 655 -35.47 -41.82 -22.79
N GLU A 656 -35.88 -40.56 -22.64
CA GLU A 656 -36.89 -39.96 -23.52
C GLU A 656 -36.28 -39.65 -24.90
N ASP A 657 -35.03 -39.19 -24.92
CA ASP A 657 -34.29 -38.81 -26.12
C ASP A 657 -33.07 -39.71 -26.40
N LYS A 658 -32.48 -39.51 -27.59
CA LYS A 658 -31.28 -40.22 -28.04
C LYS A 658 -30.10 -39.89 -27.12
N VAL A 659 -29.40 -40.92 -26.67
CA VAL A 659 -28.17 -40.74 -25.89
C VAL A 659 -27.00 -40.47 -26.84
N GLN A 660 -26.17 -39.46 -26.55
CA GLN A 660 -25.01 -39.10 -27.38
C GLN A 660 -23.69 -39.59 -26.82
N ALA A 661 -23.53 -39.55 -25.50
CA ALA A 661 -22.32 -39.96 -24.81
C ALA A 661 -22.66 -40.54 -23.44
N ILE A 662 -21.83 -41.49 -22.98
CA ILE A 662 -21.82 -41.99 -21.61
C ILE A 662 -20.39 -41.91 -21.07
N ALA A 663 -20.27 -41.64 -19.78
CA ALA A 663 -19.01 -41.71 -19.04
C ALA A 663 -19.30 -42.38 -17.69
N ILE A 664 -18.38 -43.24 -17.25
CA ILE A 664 -18.49 -44.00 -16.01
C ILE A 664 -17.35 -43.54 -15.10
N SER A 665 -17.68 -43.20 -13.85
CA SER A 665 -16.72 -42.77 -12.82
C SER A 665 -16.54 -43.84 -11.77
#